data_AF-A0A2P6MYY4-F1
#
_entry.id   AF-A0A2P6MYY4-F1
#
_cell.length_a   1.000
_cell.length_b   1.000
_cell.length_c   1.000
_cell.angle_alpha   90.00
_cell.angle_beta   90.00
_cell.angle_gamma   90.00
#
_symmetry.space_group_name_H-M   'P 1'
#
loop_
_entity.id
_entity.type
_entity.pdbx_description
1 polymer ?
#
loop_
_entity_poly.entity_id
_entity_poly.type
_entity_poly.pdbx_seq_one_letter_code
_entity_poly.pdbx_strand_id
1 'polypeptide(L)'
;MILRTLCLSLLLCIAIVRSIDECEVYVDSQSGSDVATCGQKQQPCRSIPYNSTNVCVSSGQYSVTDRLPSVMRDWQPDGGTETELPQITCLNDVEISCDRQPSLNWNRLEFRKCNMEIYPTNVSVSSINGCLLNDTMLSVAITPPPVSSVESSSSSLTRFIGNHLLGSSSFIYRDETSNSLQEIINNTYESTPTFHQRPNAPTISLIWIRSTASDDSKRRLLLEDNALPSVTLITNTRDLPNTRIAKNRFDTCQVYMYTSGLSYYAHLEPTIEGNVITSLLVEKTGILMNATSLVVRYNIIQNMNEGTLPVGVKDTITDNNMTLLIYEIINHHPLALGHMNITRNVLSRAEVAVDFTSYAELFLVDNVWMGPSVIFTKQPALHISQIHHCSLHLSNSSMDGYPEGGLWISEAFLSEVHVESLRVSGSGRGGVLIFAEKSHIYLDSVTLSDNDSPTVGGGISILDRKYNSNDSSVIIRNTRMMNNRSPHGSAVFISAGSIKMENVSIIVEDDIDQPLVDHSVVVLNGRFVQEDVSLSCAEERYLASSNASSSLVWSCRPCATGTYFLGRGEMVEDVEKGNKCTRCPEKGAECVDGKTPQAKPNYWCGKNSLQQLICHNCPSGYCNETAHLWNSSCIGHRSGELCGGCADGYTLGFLTSACLPVDHCRHEWIGLLSIIPFVYVAVLLFVPIGDGAVWKSMSYFVQTVPLLLKQERQNSIISMFSSLFTTPTNMGSSSLGFCIGQMDYIEREFISLYVPAGTVILFLFGCLCILLYHKMGCTMPRRKIMFLTQALNKRSMLSRCTTGLVTGFLLMYSGLIASYLKLYFCIEIEPGRWVMYNAGTERCDQWWRTPFVSVASILLLPFPLLLLFIRSRLRGTERETGRDVLIVLDGCYRQSTKYWESVYMVRRVVIAVAYVFITDEQWSATVMRFLLLTALFLHLFFTPFITVAGQTLETMCLLSLCFLTVLNGQLEERYSHAFLVIIALPFLASLIIMIHKLWMKRKKKYTRYEPLVTSEEL
;
A
#
# COMPACT_ATOMS: atom_id res chain seq x y z
N MET A 1 -80.43 12.27 21.75
CA MET A 1 -80.71 11.37 20.62
C MET A 1 -79.53 10.45 20.32
N ILE A 2 -78.30 10.96 20.16
CA ILE A 2 -77.07 10.18 19.89
C ILE A 2 -76.77 9.11 20.96
N LEU A 3 -77.00 9.41 22.24
CA LEU A 3 -76.81 8.44 23.34
C LEU A 3 -77.84 7.30 23.32
N ARG A 4 -79.05 7.53 22.77
CA ARG A 4 -80.09 6.49 22.64
C ARG A 4 -79.84 5.60 21.42
N THR A 5 -79.27 6.13 20.35
CA THR A 5 -78.85 5.33 19.18
C THR A 5 -77.61 4.50 19.46
N LEU A 6 -76.64 5.01 20.23
CA LEU A 6 -75.50 4.22 20.74
C LEU A 6 -75.93 3.13 21.72
N CYS A 7 -76.91 3.39 22.58
CA CYS A 7 -77.42 2.38 23.51
C CYS A 7 -78.28 1.32 22.80
N LEU A 8 -79.05 1.70 21.77
CA LEU A 8 -79.79 0.75 20.94
C LEU A 8 -78.85 -0.10 20.05
N SER A 9 -77.76 0.47 19.53
CA SER A 9 -76.75 -0.29 18.79
C SER A 9 -75.94 -1.19 19.72
N LEU A 10 -75.64 -0.75 20.96
CA LEU A 10 -74.97 -1.58 21.96
C LEU A 10 -75.90 -2.71 22.45
N LEU A 11 -77.20 -2.45 22.64
CA LEU A 11 -78.19 -3.46 23.01
C LEU A 11 -78.52 -4.41 21.86
N LEU A 12 -78.55 -3.94 20.60
CA LEU A 12 -78.61 -4.82 19.42
C LEU A 12 -77.33 -5.64 19.30
N CYS A 13 -76.15 -5.05 19.52
CA CYS A 13 -74.89 -5.79 19.52
C CYS A 13 -74.84 -6.81 20.66
N ILE A 14 -75.31 -6.48 21.88
CA ILE A 14 -75.36 -7.42 23.01
C ILE A 14 -76.42 -8.52 22.79
N ALA A 15 -77.54 -8.21 22.15
CA ALA A 15 -78.57 -9.18 21.79
C ALA A 15 -78.16 -10.09 20.60
N ILE A 16 -77.43 -9.54 19.62
CA ILE A 16 -76.87 -10.29 18.49
C ILE A 16 -75.68 -11.13 18.95
N VAL A 17 -74.83 -10.63 19.85
CA VAL A 17 -73.74 -11.41 20.48
C VAL A 17 -74.31 -12.55 21.33
N ARG A 18 -75.38 -12.32 22.11
CA ARG A 18 -76.07 -13.40 22.85
C ARG A 18 -76.73 -14.46 21.94
N SER A 19 -77.18 -14.08 20.75
CA SER A 19 -77.79 -15.02 19.79
C SER A 19 -76.76 -15.83 18.99
N ILE A 20 -75.50 -15.41 18.97
CA ILE A 20 -74.42 -16.10 18.22
C ILE A 20 -73.73 -17.16 19.09
N ASP A 21 -73.84 -17.11 20.41
CA ASP A 21 -73.16 -18.02 21.35
C ASP A 21 -73.89 -19.33 21.68
N GLU A 22 -75.13 -19.51 21.20
CA GLU A 22 -75.85 -20.78 21.39
C GLU A 22 -75.48 -21.80 20.31
N CYS A 23 -74.99 -22.96 20.73
CA CYS A 23 -74.77 -24.11 19.87
C CYS A 23 -76.03 -24.96 19.73
N GLU A 24 -76.19 -25.62 18.58
CA GLU A 24 -77.26 -26.61 18.37
C GLU A 24 -77.09 -27.79 19.34
N VAL A 25 -75.84 -28.20 19.58
CA VAL A 25 -75.48 -29.30 20.47
C VAL A 25 -74.23 -28.95 21.28
N TYR A 26 -74.28 -29.19 22.59
CA TYR A 26 -73.13 -29.18 23.50
C TYR A 26 -72.61 -30.61 23.73
N VAL A 27 -71.30 -30.80 23.56
CA VAL A 27 -70.62 -32.10 23.67
C VAL A 27 -69.49 -32.03 24.68
N ASP A 28 -69.39 -33.05 25.53
CA ASP A 28 -68.37 -33.24 26.56
C ASP A 28 -67.99 -34.73 26.68
N SER A 29 -66.78 -35.09 26.25
CA SER A 29 -66.26 -36.46 26.27
C SER A 29 -66.11 -37.07 27.67
N GLN A 30 -65.97 -36.23 28.71
CA GLN A 30 -65.67 -36.64 30.07
C GLN A 30 -66.95 -36.75 30.92
N SER A 31 -67.82 -35.74 30.85
CA SER A 31 -69.02 -35.63 31.70
C SER A 31 -70.34 -35.94 30.97
N GLY A 32 -70.31 -35.99 29.63
CA GLY A 32 -71.50 -36.19 28.80
C GLY A 32 -72.02 -37.63 28.75
N SER A 33 -73.25 -37.78 28.25
CA SER A 33 -73.89 -39.10 28.04
C SER A 33 -74.68 -39.13 26.73
N ASP A 34 -74.55 -40.20 25.96
CA ASP A 34 -75.22 -40.37 24.65
C ASP A 34 -76.65 -40.92 24.79
N VAL A 35 -77.50 -40.21 25.52
CA VAL A 35 -78.94 -40.47 25.61
C VAL A 35 -79.71 -39.61 24.61
N ALA A 36 -80.92 -40.02 24.22
CA ALA A 36 -81.71 -39.31 23.21
C ALA A 36 -82.02 -37.82 23.53
N THR A 37 -81.88 -37.40 24.79
CA THR A 37 -82.11 -36.02 25.25
C THR A 37 -80.81 -35.21 25.46
N CYS A 38 -79.65 -35.75 25.11
CA CYS A 38 -78.37 -35.06 25.27
C CYS A 38 -78.23 -33.88 24.29
N GLY A 39 -77.35 -32.93 24.61
CA GLY A 39 -76.99 -31.81 23.72
C GLY A 39 -77.29 -30.43 24.29
N GLN A 40 -77.85 -30.33 25.49
CA GLN A 40 -78.04 -29.06 26.20
C GLN A 40 -76.80 -28.71 27.05
N LYS A 41 -76.57 -27.42 27.34
CA LYS A 41 -75.42 -26.99 28.16
C LYS A 41 -75.36 -27.70 29.53
N GLN A 42 -76.51 -28.01 30.15
CA GLN A 42 -76.58 -28.73 31.42
C GLN A 42 -76.52 -30.27 31.28
N GLN A 43 -76.72 -30.81 30.08
CA GLN A 43 -76.70 -32.24 29.78
C GLN A 43 -76.02 -32.49 28.42
N PRO A 44 -74.68 -32.37 28.34
CA PRO A 44 -73.95 -32.52 27.08
C PRO A 44 -73.94 -33.97 26.59
N CYS A 45 -73.84 -34.16 25.27
CA CYS A 45 -73.58 -35.49 24.68
C CYS A 45 -72.13 -35.92 24.92
N ARG A 46 -71.86 -37.23 24.92
CA ARG A 46 -70.49 -37.76 25.07
C ARG A 46 -69.74 -37.80 23.75
N SER A 47 -70.43 -38.12 22.65
CA SER A 47 -69.92 -38.14 21.29
C SER A 47 -70.61 -37.08 20.42
N ILE A 48 -69.96 -36.68 19.32
CA ILE A 48 -70.52 -35.70 18.37
C ILE A 48 -71.67 -36.37 17.60
N PRO A 49 -72.92 -35.86 17.67
CA PRO A 49 -74.04 -36.49 16.97
C PRO A 49 -73.90 -36.42 15.44
N TYR A 50 -74.19 -37.52 14.76
CA TYR A 50 -74.00 -37.67 13.31
C TYR A 50 -74.72 -36.64 12.43
N ASN A 51 -75.85 -36.08 12.90
CA ASN A 51 -76.67 -35.11 12.14
C ASN A 51 -76.50 -33.65 12.59
N SER A 52 -75.56 -33.37 13.50
CA SER A 52 -75.33 -32.03 14.02
C SER A 52 -74.56 -31.15 13.03
N THR A 53 -74.90 -29.85 12.99
CA THR A 53 -74.26 -28.87 12.10
C THR A 53 -73.54 -27.76 12.84
N ASN A 54 -74.02 -27.40 14.04
CA ASN A 54 -73.41 -26.37 14.91
C ASN A 54 -73.11 -26.91 16.31
N VAL A 55 -71.85 -27.27 16.57
CA VAL A 55 -71.44 -28.01 17.77
C VAL A 55 -70.46 -27.22 18.64
N CYS A 56 -70.76 -27.17 19.94
CA CYS A 56 -69.83 -26.69 20.96
C CYS A 56 -69.16 -27.91 21.59
N VAL A 57 -67.83 -27.99 21.52
CA VAL A 57 -67.03 -29.12 22.05
C VAL A 57 -66.20 -28.68 23.26
N SER A 58 -66.29 -29.40 24.38
CA SER A 58 -65.47 -29.13 25.57
C SER A 58 -64.11 -29.82 25.48
N SER A 59 -63.18 -29.45 26.36
CA SER A 59 -61.83 -30.04 26.39
C SER A 59 -61.86 -31.56 26.61
N GLY A 60 -61.12 -32.30 25.78
CA GLY A 60 -61.10 -33.76 25.80
C GLY A 60 -60.79 -34.37 24.42
N GLN A 61 -60.89 -35.69 24.30
CA GLN A 61 -60.56 -36.43 23.08
C GLN A 61 -61.81 -37.03 22.43
N TYR A 62 -61.96 -36.76 21.13
CA TYR A 62 -63.09 -37.17 20.31
C TYR A 62 -62.57 -37.94 19.10
N SER A 63 -63.12 -39.13 18.85
CA SER A 63 -62.81 -39.92 17.64
C SER A 63 -63.97 -39.83 16.65
N VAL A 64 -63.66 -39.52 15.40
CA VAL A 64 -64.65 -39.36 14.31
C VAL A 64 -64.28 -40.31 13.17
N THR A 65 -65.27 -40.99 12.59
CA THR A 65 -65.05 -41.92 11.47
C THR A 65 -65.29 -41.27 10.12
N ASP A 66 -66.50 -40.77 9.86
CA ASP A 66 -66.92 -40.49 8.48
C ASP A 66 -67.46 -39.05 8.25
N ARG A 67 -67.84 -38.30 9.30
CA ARG A 67 -68.46 -36.96 9.15
C ARG A 67 -68.11 -35.95 10.24
N LEU A 68 -67.85 -34.70 9.86
CA LEU A 68 -67.65 -33.55 10.78
C LEU A 68 -68.70 -32.43 10.58
N PRO A 69 -69.13 -31.74 11.65
CA PRO A 69 -69.98 -30.55 11.56
C PRO A 69 -69.28 -29.36 10.88
N SER A 70 -70.04 -28.58 10.11
CA SER A 70 -69.53 -27.38 9.42
C SER A 70 -69.25 -26.22 10.38
N VAL A 71 -69.94 -26.14 11.52
CA VAL A 71 -69.69 -25.14 12.57
C VAL A 71 -69.30 -25.83 13.86
N MET A 72 -68.09 -25.57 14.33
CA MET A 72 -67.53 -26.15 15.55
C MET A 72 -66.74 -25.11 16.34
N ARG A 73 -66.90 -25.09 17.66
CA ARG A 73 -66.14 -24.18 18.53
C ARG A 73 -65.89 -24.78 19.89
N ASP A 74 -64.85 -24.31 20.55
CA ASP A 74 -64.61 -24.61 21.95
C ASP A 74 -65.72 -24.02 22.84
N TRP A 75 -66.06 -24.73 23.91
CA TRP A 75 -66.82 -24.17 25.03
C TRP A 75 -66.27 -24.69 26.34
N GLN A 76 -66.37 -23.88 27.39
CA GLN A 76 -65.94 -24.24 28.73
C GLN A 76 -67.16 -24.42 29.64
N PRO A 77 -67.24 -25.51 30.42
CA PRO A 77 -68.23 -25.66 31.48
C PRO A 77 -68.03 -24.60 32.59
N ASP A 78 -69.12 -24.12 33.19
CA ASP A 78 -69.07 -23.08 34.22
C ASP A 78 -68.26 -23.56 35.45
N GLY A 79 -67.07 -22.99 35.69
CA GLY A 79 -66.18 -23.31 36.83
C GLY A 79 -64.86 -24.02 36.51
N GLY A 80 -64.53 -24.25 35.23
CA GLY A 80 -63.26 -24.87 34.82
C GLY A 80 -62.05 -23.92 34.80
N THR A 81 -60.87 -24.40 35.18
CA THR A 81 -59.58 -23.72 34.91
C THR A 81 -59.23 -23.81 33.41
N GLU A 82 -58.45 -22.86 32.88
CA GLU A 82 -58.01 -22.84 31.47
C GLU A 82 -57.50 -24.23 31.03
N THR A 83 -58.28 -24.90 30.18
CA THR A 83 -58.04 -26.29 29.75
C THR A 83 -57.60 -26.35 28.30
N GLU A 84 -56.88 -27.44 27.98
CA GLU A 84 -56.35 -27.80 26.67
C GLU A 84 -57.42 -27.76 25.54
N LEU A 85 -56.99 -27.52 24.30
CA LEU A 85 -57.88 -27.47 23.13
C LEU A 85 -58.62 -28.82 22.96
N PRO A 86 -59.92 -28.81 22.57
CA PRO A 86 -60.63 -30.04 22.23
C PRO A 86 -59.94 -30.79 21.07
N GLN A 87 -59.59 -32.06 21.29
CA GLN A 87 -58.84 -32.89 20.35
C GLN A 87 -59.76 -33.81 19.55
N ILE A 88 -59.80 -33.60 18.24
CA ILE A 88 -60.60 -34.36 17.28
C ILE A 88 -59.65 -35.24 16.46
N THR A 89 -59.76 -36.55 16.60
CA THR A 89 -58.95 -37.52 15.86
C THR A 89 -59.81 -38.23 14.83
N CYS A 90 -59.42 -38.16 13.56
CA CYS A 90 -60.10 -38.86 12.48
C CYS A 90 -59.52 -40.27 12.30
N LEU A 91 -60.40 -41.27 12.12
CA LEU A 91 -60.00 -42.66 11.88
C LEU A 91 -59.96 -43.02 10.38
N ASN A 92 -60.79 -42.35 9.56
CA ASN A 92 -60.83 -42.45 8.10
C ASN A 92 -60.88 -41.04 7.49
N ASP A 93 -60.99 -40.95 6.16
CA ASP A 93 -61.32 -39.71 5.46
C ASP A 93 -62.72 -39.21 5.89
N VAL A 94 -62.84 -37.90 6.10
CA VAL A 94 -64.04 -37.31 6.72
C VAL A 94 -64.69 -36.29 5.80
N GLU A 95 -66.00 -36.43 5.60
CA GLU A 95 -66.81 -35.48 4.83
C GLU A 95 -67.42 -34.39 5.72
N ILE A 96 -67.46 -33.15 5.21
CA ILE A 96 -68.07 -31.99 5.90
C ILE A 96 -69.31 -31.55 5.13
N SER A 97 -70.48 -31.85 5.68
CA SER A 97 -71.76 -31.56 5.02
C SER A 97 -72.18 -30.11 5.26
N CYS A 98 -72.18 -29.29 4.21
CA CYS A 98 -72.66 -27.89 4.24
C CYS A 98 -74.12 -27.72 3.77
N ASP A 99 -74.88 -28.81 3.63
CA ASP A 99 -76.22 -28.80 3.00
C ASP A 99 -77.29 -28.01 3.76
N ARG A 100 -77.19 -27.94 5.10
CA ARG A 100 -78.17 -27.24 5.96
C ARG A 100 -77.70 -25.85 6.39
N GLN A 101 -76.38 -25.64 6.49
CA GLN A 101 -75.77 -24.40 6.94
C GLN A 101 -74.66 -24.00 5.97
N PRO A 102 -74.84 -22.92 5.18
CA PRO A 102 -73.94 -22.53 4.09
C PRO A 102 -72.69 -21.77 4.58
N SER A 103 -72.09 -22.23 5.67
CA SER A 103 -70.90 -21.63 6.28
C SER A 103 -70.03 -22.67 6.98
N LEU A 104 -68.72 -22.63 6.73
CA LEU A 104 -67.72 -23.36 7.51
C LEU A 104 -67.17 -22.42 8.59
N ASN A 105 -67.30 -22.76 9.87
CA ASN A 105 -66.76 -21.94 10.95
C ASN A 105 -66.18 -22.81 12.06
N TRP A 106 -64.85 -22.90 12.12
CA TRP A 106 -64.12 -23.59 13.17
C TRP A 106 -63.31 -22.62 14.01
N ASN A 107 -63.43 -22.73 15.34
CA ASN A 107 -62.74 -21.85 16.27
C ASN A 107 -62.13 -22.63 17.44
N ARG A 108 -60.81 -22.49 17.65
CA ARG A 108 -60.07 -23.08 18.79
C ARG A 108 -60.25 -24.59 18.96
N LEU A 109 -59.89 -25.36 17.95
CA LEU A 109 -59.96 -26.84 17.96
C LEU A 109 -58.62 -27.46 17.54
N GLU A 110 -58.32 -28.65 18.05
CA GLU A 110 -57.19 -29.47 17.60
C GLU A 110 -57.68 -30.62 16.71
N PHE A 111 -57.18 -30.73 15.49
CA PHE A 111 -57.44 -31.83 14.57
C PHE A 111 -56.20 -32.72 14.43
N ARG A 112 -56.36 -34.04 14.52
CA ARG A 112 -55.30 -35.05 14.38
C ARG A 112 -55.65 -36.07 13.31
N LYS A 113 -54.71 -36.30 12.38
CA LYS A 113 -54.81 -37.33 11.33
C LYS A 113 -56.08 -37.21 10.48
N CYS A 114 -56.56 -36.00 10.27
CA CYS A 114 -57.78 -35.74 9.51
C CYS A 114 -57.47 -35.43 8.05
N ASN A 115 -58.14 -36.12 7.14
CA ASN A 115 -58.11 -35.81 5.72
C ASN A 115 -59.51 -35.38 5.30
N MET A 116 -59.66 -34.10 4.95
CA MET A 116 -60.95 -33.43 4.82
C MET A 116 -61.03 -32.72 3.47
N GLU A 117 -62.06 -33.04 2.69
CA GLU A 117 -62.39 -32.34 1.45
C GLU A 117 -63.77 -31.68 1.59
N ILE A 118 -63.84 -30.40 1.26
CA ILE A 118 -65.06 -29.61 1.35
C ILE A 118 -65.44 -29.15 -0.06
N TYR A 119 -66.58 -29.63 -0.55
CA TYR A 119 -67.19 -29.24 -1.84
C TYR A 119 -68.46 -28.42 -1.61
N PRO A 120 -68.37 -27.16 -1.15
CA PRO A 120 -69.56 -26.37 -0.93
C PRO A 120 -70.20 -25.95 -2.26
N THR A 121 -71.46 -26.34 -2.46
CA THR A 121 -72.26 -25.90 -3.61
C THR A 121 -72.82 -24.49 -3.44
N ASN A 122 -72.87 -23.95 -2.22
CA ASN A 122 -73.42 -22.62 -1.88
C ASN A 122 -72.80 -22.01 -0.58
N VAL A 123 -71.48 -22.07 -0.36
CA VAL A 123 -70.87 -21.42 0.84
C VAL A 123 -70.55 -19.96 0.57
N SER A 124 -71.06 -19.09 1.45
CA SER A 124 -70.81 -17.64 1.42
C SER A 124 -69.60 -17.22 2.27
N VAL A 125 -69.36 -17.92 3.39
CA VAL A 125 -68.29 -17.60 4.35
C VAL A 125 -67.66 -18.88 4.92
N SER A 126 -66.34 -18.99 4.85
CA SER A 126 -65.52 -20.02 5.47
C SER A 126 -64.52 -19.36 6.43
N SER A 127 -64.51 -19.72 7.72
CA SER A 127 -63.60 -19.18 8.73
C SER A 127 -63.00 -20.29 9.59
N ILE A 128 -61.68 -20.37 9.64
CA ILE A 128 -60.95 -21.32 10.50
C ILE A 128 -59.96 -20.52 11.32
N ASN A 129 -60.23 -20.43 12.61
CA ASN A 129 -59.57 -19.49 13.51
C ASN A 129 -58.97 -20.20 14.72
N GLY A 130 -57.69 -19.98 14.99
CA GLY A 130 -57.05 -20.46 16.21
C GLY A 130 -56.99 -21.99 16.36
N CYS A 131 -57.06 -22.74 15.27
CA CYS A 131 -57.02 -24.19 15.27
C CYS A 131 -55.60 -24.75 15.24
N LEU A 132 -55.40 -25.91 15.85
CA LEU A 132 -54.19 -26.71 15.81
C LEU A 132 -54.38 -27.89 14.85
N LEU A 133 -53.67 -27.90 13.72
CA LEU A 133 -53.76 -28.95 12.71
C LEU A 133 -52.53 -29.84 12.79
N ASN A 134 -52.69 -31.11 13.17
CA ASN A 134 -51.58 -32.06 13.31
C ASN A 134 -51.78 -33.27 12.40
N ASP A 135 -50.84 -33.46 11.45
CA ASP A 135 -50.95 -34.44 10.37
C ASP A 135 -52.31 -34.39 9.67
N THR A 136 -52.80 -33.18 9.41
CA THR A 136 -54.17 -32.92 8.92
C THR A 136 -54.15 -32.19 7.58
N MET A 137 -54.78 -32.78 6.57
CA MET A 137 -54.98 -32.17 5.25
C MET A 137 -56.40 -31.61 5.17
N LEU A 138 -56.48 -30.31 4.89
CA LEU A 138 -57.76 -29.62 4.67
C LEU A 138 -57.81 -29.04 3.26
N SER A 139 -58.77 -29.49 2.47
CA SER A 139 -59.03 -29.03 1.11
C SER A 139 -60.39 -28.35 1.01
N VAL A 140 -60.40 -27.08 0.60
CA VAL A 140 -61.62 -26.30 0.36
C VAL A 140 -61.72 -26.01 -1.13
N ALA A 141 -62.74 -26.55 -1.81
CA ALA A 141 -62.93 -26.40 -3.25
C ALA A 141 -64.27 -25.72 -3.58
N ILE A 142 -64.24 -24.42 -3.89
CA ILE A 142 -65.45 -23.66 -4.25
C ILE A 142 -65.72 -23.79 -5.75
N THR A 143 -66.90 -24.35 -6.08
CA THR A 143 -67.37 -24.52 -7.47
C THR A 143 -68.57 -23.61 -7.76
N PRO A 144 -68.74 -23.11 -9.00
CA PRO A 144 -69.90 -22.30 -9.37
C PRO A 144 -71.20 -23.12 -9.33
N PRO A 145 -72.35 -22.51 -8.95
CA PRO A 145 -73.61 -23.22 -8.89
C PRO A 145 -74.07 -23.71 -10.28
N PRO A 146 -74.73 -24.87 -10.39
CA PRO A 146 -75.25 -25.38 -11.65
C PRO A 146 -76.28 -24.41 -12.26
N VAL A 147 -76.16 -24.22 -13.57
CA VAL A 147 -76.81 -23.21 -14.40
C VAL A 147 -78.34 -23.16 -14.24
N SER A 148 -78.88 -22.33 -13.33
CA SER A 148 -80.26 -21.80 -13.42
C SER A 148 -80.63 -20.72 -12.38
N SER A 149 -79.76 -19.77 -12.05
CA SER A 149 -80.20 -18.56 -11.34
C SER A 149 -79.43 -17.33 -11.79
N VAL A 150 -80.15 -16.48 -12.50
CA VAL A 150 -79.84 -15.08 -12.75
C VAL A 150 -79.52 -14.39 -11.41
N GLU A 151 -78.38 -13.70 -11.35
CA GLU A 151 -78.07 -12.62 -10.39
C GLU A 151 -78.11 -12.94 -8.88
N SER A 152 -77.25 -13.86 -8.39
CA SER A 152 -76.79 -13.82 -7.00
C SER A 152 -75.29 -13.56 -6.93
N SER A 153 -74.94 -12.28 -6.88
CA SER A 153 -73.58 -11.75 -6.71
C SER A 153 -73.07 -11.87 -5.25
N SER A 154 -73.14 -13.05 -4.64
CA SER A 154 -72.56 -13.25 -3.29
C SER A 154 -71.06 -13.50 -3.41
N SER A 155 -70.24 -12.58 -2.91
CA SER A 155 -68.78 -12.76 -2.77
C SER A 155 -68.49 -13.88 -1.78
N SER A 156 -67.63 -14.83 -2.14
CA SER A 156 -67.14 -15.85 -1.20
C SER A 156 -66.01 -15.27 -0.35
N LEU A 157 -66.08 -15.47 0.97
CA LEU A 157 -65.04 -15.04 1.91
C LEU A 157 -64.42 -16.25 2.60
N THR A 158 -63.10 -16.42 2.50
CA THR A 158 -62.36 -17.48 3.19
C THR A 158 -61.31 -16.89 4.11
N ARG A 159 -61.39 -17.21 5.41
CA ARG A 159 -60.46 -16.79 6.46
C ARG A 159 -59.76 -18.00 7.06
N PHE A 160 -58.43 -17.97 7.05
CA PHE A 160 -57.58 -18.93 7.72
C PHE A 160 -56.62 -18.15 8.63
N ILE A 161 -57.01 -17.96 9.89
CA ILE A 161 -56.40 -16.96 10.78
C ILE A 161 -55.90 -17.60 12.08
N GLY A 162 -54.64 -17.34 12.44
CA GLY A 162 -54.11 -17.71 13.75
C GLY A 162 -53.95 -19.22 13.97
N ASN A 163 -53.87 -20.02 12.91
CA ASN A 163 -53.77 -21.48 13.02
C ASN A 163 -52.32 -21.94 13.21
N HIS A 164 -52.14 -23.07 13.89
CA HIS A 164 -50.85 -23.71 14.09
C HIS A 164 -50.82 -25.07 13.40
N LEU A 165 -49.86 -25.29 12.51
CA LEU A 165 -49.74 -26.51 11.71
C LEU A 165 -48.53 -27.34 12.19
N LEU A 166 -48.74 -28.64 12.38
CA LEU A 166 -47.74 -29.61 12.83
C LEU A 166 -47.61 -30.77 11.85
N GLY A 167 -46.41 -31.36 11.79
CA GLY A 167 -46.17 -32.60 11.03
C GLY A 167 -46.45 -32.44 9.54
N SER A 168 -47.27 -33.31 8.96
CA SER A 168 -47.62 -33.30 7.53
C SER A 168 -48.85 -32.44 7.17
N SER A 169 -49.29 -31.57 8.08
CA SER A 169 -50.49 -30.74 7.87
C SER A 169 -50.36 -29.79 6.67
N SER A 170 -51.44 -29.66 5.90
CA SER A 170 -51.52 -28.77 4.75
C SER A 170 -52.92 -28.20 4.56
N PHE A 171 -52.97 -26.99 3.99
CA PHE A 171 -54.20 -26.31 3.62
C PHE A 171 -54.22 -26.04 2.12
N ILE A 172 -55.24 -26.57 1.44
CA ILE A 172 -55.43 -26.41 0.00
C ILE A 172 -56.73 -25.64 -0.21
N TYR A 173 -56.64 -24.53 -0.94
CA TYR A 173 -57.79 -23.74 -1.34
C TYR A 173 -57.87 -23.71 -2.86
N ARG A 174 -59.01 -24.14 -3.41
CA ARG A 174 -59.32 -24.12 -4.83
C ARG A 174 -60.57 -23.29 -5.07
N ASP A 175 -60.50 -22.38 -6.04
CA ASP A 175 -61.61 -21.50 -6.38
C ASP A 175 -61.78 -21.33 -7.90
N GLU A 176 -62.99 -21.64 -8.36
CA GLU A 176 -63.45 -21.58 -9.75
C GLU A 176 -64.46 -20.41 -9.98
N THR A 177 -64.72 -19.61 -8.95
CA THR A 177 -65.66 -18.49 -9.00
C THR A 177 -65.01 -17.19 -9.49
N SER A 178 -65.83 -16.19 -9.84
CA SER A 178 -65.35 -14.88 -10.36
C SER A 178 -65.27 -13.77 -9.30
N ASN A 179 -65.67 -14.02 -8.05
CA ASN A 179 -65.69 -13.01 -6.99
C ASN A 179 -65.41 -13.64 -5.61
N SER A 180 -64.17 -13.50 -5.14
CA SER A 180 -63.69 -14.20 -3.96
C SER A 180 -62.67 -13.36 -3.17
N LEU A 181 -62.75 -13.40 -1.84
CA LEU A 181 -61.78 -12.79 -0.92
C LEU A 181 -61.16 -13.87 -0.03
N GLN A 182 -59.84 -13.96 -0.05
CA GLN A 182 -59.06 -14.89 0.78
C GLN A 182 -58.14 -14.12 1.73
N GLU A 183 -58.25 -14.41 3.03
CA GLU A 183 -57.43 -13.84 4.10
C GLU A 183 -56.72 -14.98 4.83
N ILE A 184 -55.39 -15.04 4.71
CA ILE A 184 -54.53 -16.01 5.40
C ILE A 184 -53.59 -15.21 6.28
N ILE A 185 -53.85 -15.21 7.59
CA ILE A 185 -53.23 -14.27 8.51
C ILE A 185 -52.69 -14.97 9.75
N ASN A 186 -51.46 -14.65 10.16
CA ASN A 186 -50.88 -15.07 11.43
C ASN A 186 -50.86 -16.61 11.65
N ASN A 187 -50.63 -17.38 10.60
CA ASN A 187 -50.50 -18.85 10.71
C ASN A 187 -49.05 -19.25 10.93
N THR A 188 -48.84 -20.30 11.71
CA THR A 188 -47.51 -20.79 12.10
C THR A 188 -47.37 -22.28 11.83
N TYR A 189 -46.13 -22.75 11.67
CA TYR A 189 -45.83 -24.16 11.43
C TYR A 189 -44.65 -24.62 12.28
N GLU A 190 -44.75 -25.82 12.87
CA GLU A 190 -43.68 -26.47 13.62
C GLU A 190 -43.43 -27.90 13.10
N SER A 191 -42.17 -28.19 12.77
CA SER A 191 -41.74 -29.49 12.26
C SER A 191 -41.48 -30.48 13.40
N THR A 192 -42.09 -31.67 13.36
CA THR A 192 -41.75 -32.77 14.28
C THR A 192 -40.45 -33.48 13.85
N PRO A 193 -39.57 -33.87 14.79
CA PRO A 193 -38.21 -34.36 14.49
C PRO A 193 -38.13 -35.68 13.71
N THR A 194 -39.25 -36.37 13.50
CA THR A 194 -39.32 -37.65 12.77
C THR A 194 -39.73 -37.51 11.30
N PHE A 195 -40.05 -36.30 10.83
CA PHE A 195 -40.59 -36.10 9.48
C PHE A 195 -39.71 -35.17 8.63
N HIS A 196 -38.94 -35.75 7.71
CA HIS A 196 -38.45 -35.01 6.55
C HIS A 196 -39.63 -34.81 5.60
N GLN A 197 -40.11 -33.57 5.46
CA GLN A 197 -41.12 -33.23 4.46
C GLN A 197 -40.69 -33.78 3.09
N ARG A 198 -41.65 -34.34 2.33
CA ARG A 198 -41.43 -34.57 0.89
C ARG A 198 -41.07 -33.21 0.29
N PRO A 199 -39.98 -33.09 -0.48
CA PRO A 199 -39.42 -31.80 -0.88
C PRO A 199 -40.33 -30.89 -1.72
N ASN A 200 -41.52 -31.35 -2.12
CA ASN A 200 -42.39 -30.68 -3.09
C ASN A 200 -43.86 -30.50 -2.65
N ALA A 201 -44.25 -30.85 -1.42
CA ALA A 201 -45.64 -30.66 -0.97
C ALA A 201 -45.80 -29.30 -0.28
N PRO A 202 -46.62 -28.37 -0.80
CA PRO A 202 -46.81 -27.06 -0.19
C PRO A 202 -47.61 -27.14 1.12
N THR A 203 -47.20 -26.40 2.16
CA THR A 203 -47.97 -26.28 3.41
C THR A 203 -49.26 -25.50 3.19
N ILE A 204 -49.21 -24.46 2.37
CA ILE A 204 -50.42 -23.77 1.87
C ILE A 204 -50.40 -23.72 0.34
N SER A 205 -51.47 -24.20 -0.29
CA SER A 205 -51.65 -24.15 -1.74
C SER A 205 -52.93 -23.38 -2.09
N LEU A 206 -52.79 -22.33 -2.88
CA LEU A 206 -53.89 -21.48 -3.33
C LEU A 206 -54.00 -21.58 -4.84
N ILE A 207 -55.12 -22.10 -5.32
CA ILE A 207 -55.32 -22.46 -6.71
C ILE A 207 -56.57 -21.75 -7.24
N TRP A 208 -56.35 -20.78 -8.13
CA TRP A 208 -57.42 -20.16 -8.89
C TRP A 208 -57.48 -20.73 -10.29
N ILE A 209 -58.63 -21.28 -10.64
CA ILE A 209 -58.89 -21.87 -11.95
C ILE A 209 -59.92 -21.01 -12.69
N ARG A 210 -59.85 -21.06 -14.02
CA ARG A 210 -60.66 -20.29 -14.96
C ARG A 210 -62.15 -20.31 -14.61
N SER A 211 -62.73 -19.12 -14.45
CA SER A 211 -64.19 -18.93 -14.35
C SER A 211 -64.82 -18.82 -15.75
N THR A 212 -66.10 -19.21 -15.88
CA THR A 212 -66.91 -19.01 -17.10
C THR A 212 -67.35 -17.56 -17.28
N ALA A 213 -67.21 -16.71 -16.25
CA ALA A 213 -67.58 -15.30 -16.26
C ALA A 213 -66.56 -14.39 -16.98
N SER A 214 -66.98 -13.17 -17.30
CA SER A 214 -66.22 -12.22 -18.14
C SER A 214 -65.25 -11.28 -17.37
N ASP A 215 -65.24 -11.28 -16.03
CA ASP A 215 -64.51 -10.31 -15.20
C ASP A 215 -63.88 -11.00 -13.97
N ASP A 216 -62.55 -11.16 -13.98
CA ASP A 216 -61.76 -11.77 -12.89
C ASP A 216 -61.19 -10.72 -11.90
N SER A 217 -61.41 -9.41 -12.14
CA SER A 217 -60.82 -8.30 -11.37
C SER A 217 -61.26 -8.19 -9.90
N LYS A 218 -62.25 -8.98 -9.49
CA LYS A 218 -62.86 -8.95 -8.15
C LYS A 218 -62.21 -9.93 -7.17
N ARG A 219 -61.28 -10.77 -7.62
CA ARG A 219 -60.52 -11.70 -6.76
C ARG A 219 -59.48 -10.93 -5.94
N ARG A 220 -59.44 -11.20 -4.63
CA ARG A 220 -58.51 -10.56 -3.69
C ARG A 220 -57.86 -11.58 -2.77
N LEU A 221 -56.54 -11.53 -2.65
CA LEU A 221 -55.78 -12.38 -1.76
C LEU A 221 -54.88 -11.55 -0.85
N LEU A 222 -55.00 -11.81 0.45
CA LEU A 222 -54.17 -11.24 1.50
C LEU A 222 -53.45 -12.36 2.26
N LEU A 223 -52.13 -12.45 2.12
CA LEU A 223 -51.26 -13.26 2.96
C LEU A 223 -50.48 -12.31 3.86
N GLU A 224 -50.80 -12.25 5.15
CA GLU A 224 -50.14 -11.33 6.09
C GLU A 224 -49.66 -12.02 7.38
N ASP A 225 -48.47 -11.65 7.86
CA ASP A 225 -47.91 -12.08 9.15
C ASP A 225 -47.81 -13.62 9.35
N ASN A 226 -47.67 -14.41 8.28
CA ASN A 226 -47.53 -15.88 8.39
C ASN A 226 -46.07 -16.31 8.54
N ALA A 227 -45.82 -17.38 9.28
CA ALA A 227 -44.52 -18.06 9.37
C ALA A 227 -44.67 -19.54 8.97
N LEU A 228 -44.43 -19.83 7.69
CA LEU A 228 -44.74 -21.12 7.07
C LEU A 228 -43.55 -21.62 6.23
N PRO A 229 -43.29 -22.92 6.13
CA PRO A 229 -42.17 -23.42 5.34
C PRO A 229 -42.39 -23.23 3.83
N SER A 230 -43.61 -23.49 3.31
CA SER A 230 -43.88 -23.35 1.88
C SER A 230 -45.28 -22.82 1.56
N VAL A 231 -45.33 -21.89 0.60
CA VAL A 231 -46.58 -21.39 0.00
C VAL A 231 -46.51 -21.46 -1.51
N THR A 232 -47.58 -21.95 -2.13
CA THR A 232 -47.71 -22.02 -3.58
C THR A 232 -49.00 -21.32 -4.02
N LEU A 233 -48.85 -20.30 -4.86
CA LEU A 233 -49.93 -19.58 -5.52
C LEU A 233 -49.95 -19.96 -7.00
N ILE A 234 -51.06 -20.52 -7.47
CA ILE A 234 -51.29 -20.86 -8.87
C ILE A 234 -52.49 -20.08 -9.36
N THR A 235 -52.26 -19.21 -10.33
CA THR A 235 -53.32 -18.39 -10.94
C THR A 235 -53.46 -18.79 -12.42
N ASN A 236 -54.64 -19.23 -12.83
CA ASN A 236 -54.98 -19.47 -14.23
C ASN A 236 -56.24 -18.67 -14.59
N THR A 237 -56.05 -17.38 -14.85
CA THR A 237 -57.11 -16.37 -14.97
C THR A 237 -56.93 -15.51 -16.22
N ARG A 238 -57.94 -14.70 -16.59
CA ARG A 238 -57.77 -13.72 -17.68
C ARG A 238 -57.05 -12.45 -17.21
N ASP A 239 -57.29 -12.06 -15.97
CA ASP A 239 -56.70 -10.89 -15.30
C ASP A 239 -55.93 -11.32 -14.05
N LEU A 240 -54.95 -10.52 -13.63
CA LEU A 240 -54.21 -10.74 -12.39
C LEU A 240 -55.10 -10.44 -11.18
N PRO A 241 -55.26 -11.38 -10.23
CA PRO A 241 -55.99 -11.12 -8.99
C PRO A 241 -55.23 -10.09 -8.15
N ASN A 242 -55.97 -9.22 -7.44
CA ASN A 242 -55.36 -8.25 -6.53
C ASN A 242 -54.76 -9.00 -5.33
N THR A 243 -53.45 -9.21 -5.40
CA THR A 243 -52.72 -10.07 -4.48
C THR A 243 -51.74 -9.23 -3.67
N ARG A 244 -51.78 -9.39 -2.35
CA ARG A 244 -50.83 -8.77 -1.42
C ARG A 244 -50.25 -9.85 -0.50
N ILE A 245 -48.95 -10.09 -0.64
CA ILE A 245 -48.16 -10.97 0.21
C ILE A 245 -47.26 -10.08 1.07
N ALA A 246 -47.61 -9.89 2.34
CA ALA A 246 -46.95 -8.91 3.20
C ALA A 246 -46.46 -9.48 4.54
N LYS A 247 -45.25 -9.09 4.98
CA LYS A 247 -44.72 -9.39 6.33
C LYS A 247 -44.67 -10.89 6.71
N ASN A 248 -44.58 -11.77 5.72
CA ASN A 248 -44.50 -13.21 5.97
C ASN A 248 -43.04 -13.68 6.09
N ARG A 249 -42.86 -14.84 6.70
CA ARG A 249 -41.62 -15.60 6.72
C ARG A 249 -41.83 -16.94 6.03
N PHE A 250 -41.18 -17.13 4.88
CA PHE A 250 -41.29 -18.33 4.05
C PHE A 250 -39.94 -18.95 3.76
N ASP A 251 -39.82 -20.28 3.81
CA ASP A 251 -38.64 -20.94 3.25
C ASP A 251 -38.76 -21.04 1.72
N THR A 252 -39.95 -21.35 1.21
CA THR A 252 -40.23 -21.41 -0.23
C THR A 252 -41.54 -20.71 -0.57
N CYS A 253 -41.49 -19.75 -1.49
CA CYS A 253 -42.65 -19.05 -2.03
C CYS A 253 -42.67 -19.25 -3.55
N GLN A 254 -43.69 -19.90 -4.07
CA GLN A 254 -43.85 -20.16 -5.51
C GLN A 254 -45.09 -19.44 -6.02
N VAL A 255 -44.92 -18.64 -7.06
CA VAL A 255 -45.99 -17.86 -7.69
C VAL A 255 -46.02 -18.17 -9.18
N TYR A 256 -47.02 -18.94 -9.59
CA TYR A 256 -47.25 -19.29 -10.98
C TYR A 256 -48.43 -18.47 -11.53
N MET A 257 -48.15 -17.66 -12.54
CA MET A 257 -49.10 -16.78 -13.20
C MET A 257 -49.33 -17.24 -14.64
N TYR A 258 -50.48 -17.87 -14.88
CA TYR A 258 -50.92 -18.32 -16.19
C TYR A 258 -52.06 -17.41 -16.68
N THR A 259 -51.85 -16.70 -17.80
CA THR A 259 -52.88 -15.85 -18.40
C THR A 259 -53.43 -16.47 -19.68
N SER A 260 -54.75 -16.66 -19.77
CA SER A 260 -55.40 -17.46 -20.83
C SER A 260 -56.34 -16.70 -21.79
N GLY A 261 -56.23 -15.36 -21.88
CA GLY A 261 -57.01 -14.57 -22.84
C GLY A 261 -56.66 -13.07 -22.95
N LEU A 262 -57.27 -12.38 -23.91
CA LEU A 262 -57.13 -10.93 -24.14
C LEU A 262 -57.77 -10.13 -22.98
N SER A 263 -56.94 -9.49 -22.15
CA SER A 263 -57.39 -8.58 -21.07
C SER A 263 -57.63 -7.16 -21.61
N TYR A 264 -58.80 -6.59 -21.31
CA TYR A 264 -59.20 -5.22 -21.71
C TYR A 264 -59.32 -4.24 -20.52
N TYR A 265 -59.16 -4.68 -19.27
CA TYR A 265 -59.47 -3.87 -18.08
C TYR A 265 -58.44 -3.97 -16.95
N ALA A 266 -58.02 -2.78 -16.50
CA ALA A 266 -57.48 -2.38 -15.19
C ALA A 266 -56.09 -2.88 -14.71
N HIS A 267 -55.25 -1.88 -14.44
CA HIS A 267 -53.94 -1.87 -13.79
C HIS A 267 -53.98 -2.36 -12.32
N LEU A 268 -53.98 -3.67 -12.09
CA LEU A 268 -53.75 -4.22 -10.76
C LEU A 268 -52.30 -4.70 -10.65
N GLU A 269 -51.58 -4.18 -9.67
CA GLU A 269 -50.18 -4.50 -9.38
C GLU A 269 -50.13 -5.47 -8.20
N PRO A 270 -50.08 -6.80 -8.40
CA PRO A 270 -49.77 -7.74 -7.33
C PRO A 270 -48.48 -7.33 -6.61
N THR A 271 -48.51 -7.38 -5.29
CA THR A 271 -47.43 -6.88 -4.42
C THR A 271 -46.89 -7.98 -3.51
N ILE A 272 -45.57 -8.10 -3.47
CA ILE A 272 -44.82 -8.91 -2.49
C ILE A 272 -43.97 -7.93 -1.68
N GLU A 273 -44.35 -7.68 -0.42
CA GLU A 273 -43.70 -6.65 0.39
C GLU A 273 -43.34 -7.03 1.84
N GLY A 274 -42.16 -6.61 2.31
CA GLY A 274 -41.81 -6.77 3.73
C GLY A 274 -41.61 -8.23 4.18
N ASN A 275 -41.43 -9.18 3.27
CA ASN A 275 -41.30 -10.60 3.59
C ASN A 275 -39.84 -11.02 3.81
N VAL A 276 -39.65 -12.10 4.55
CA VAL A 276 -38.38 -12.83 4.66
C VAL A 276 -38.53 -14.17 3.94
N ILE A 277 -37.89 -14.34 2.80
CA ILE A 277 -38.07 -15.48 1.90
C ILE A 277 -36.73 -16.16 1.61
N THR A 278 -36.61 -17.46 1.82
CA THR A 278 -35.38 -18.18 1.43
C THR A 278 -35.34 -18.41 -0.09
N SER A 279 -36.41 -18.92 -0.69
CA SER A 279 -36.52 -19.13 -2.14
C SER A 279 -37.82 -18.54 -2.69
N LEU A 280 -37.73 -17.56 -3.59
CA LEU A 280 -38.85 -16.98 -4.33
C LEU A 280 -38.77 -17.42 -5.80
N LEU A 281 -39.77 -18.17 -6.26
CA LEU A 281 -39.92 -18.53 -7.67
C LEU A 281 -41.16 -17.82 -8.23
N VAL A 282 -40.96 -17.05 -9.29
CA VAL A 282 -42.03 -16.38 -10.04
C VAL A 282 -41.97 -16.87 -11.48
N GLU A 283 -43.06 -17.47 -11.95
CA GLU A 283 -43.17 -17.91 -13.34
C GLU A 283 -44.40 -17.27 -13.97
N LYS A 284 -44.19 -16.56 -15.08
CA LYS A 284 -45.24 -15.86 -15.81
C LYS A 284 -45.36 -16.44 -17.22
N THR A 285 -46.56 -16.88 -17.57
CA THR A 285 -46.85 -17.45 -18.90
C THR A 285 -48.20 -16.97 -19.43
N GLY A 286 -48.33 -16.74 -20.74
CA GLY A 286 -49.62 -16.33 -21.30
C GLY A 286 -49.70 -15.90 -22.77
N ILE A 287 -50.85 -15.33 -23.16
CA ILE A 287 -51.18 -14.91 -24.54
C ILE A 287 -51.72 -13.46 -24.56
N LEU A 288 -50.86 -12.53 -25.03
CA LEU A 288 -51.07 -11.17 -25.56
C LEU A 288 -52.18 -10.24 -25.01
N MET A 289 -51.80 -9.10 -24.40
CA MET A 289 -51.84 -7.73 -24.99
C MET A 289 -51.59 -6.60 -23.97
N ASN A 290 -51.67 -6.87 -22.65
CA ASN A 290 -51.32 -5.90 -21.61
C ASN A 290 -50.23 -6.45 -20.69
N ALA A 291 -49.33 -5.57 -20.25
CA ALA A 291 -48.19 -5.96 -19.43
C ALA A 291 -48.65 -6.50 -18.07
N THR A 292 -48.23 -7.72 -17.72
CA THR A 292 -48.34 -8.21 -16.35
C THR A 292 -47.30 -7.49 -15.51
N SER A 293 -47.74 -6.72 -14.51
CA SER A 293 -46.86 -5.98 -13.60
C SER A 293 -46.79 -6.68 -12.25
N LEU A 294 -45.60 -7.05 -11.80
CA LEU A 294 -45.36 -7.50 -10.43
C LEU A 294 -44.50 -6.48 -9.69
N VAL A 295 -44.89 -6.14 -8.46
CA VAL A 295 -44.09 -5.28 -7.58
C VAL A 295 -43.53 -6.11 -6.42
N VAL A 296 -42.20 -6.24 -6.38
CA VAL A 296 -41.47 -6.91 -5.30
C VAL A 296 -40.66 -5.85 -4.57
N ARG A 297 -41.00 -5.56 -3.30
CA ARG A 297 -40.33 -4.49 -2.54
C ARG A 297 -40.12 -4.72 -1.06
N TYR A 298 -39.07 -4.13 -0.47
CA TYR A 298 -38.80 -4.22 0.96
C TYR A 298 -38.68 -5.66 1.50
N ASN A 299 -38.32 -6.63 0.67
CA ASN A 299 -38.14 -8.02 1.08
C ASN A 299 -36.68 -8.36 1.38
N ILE A 300 -36.46 -9.35 2.22
CA ILE A 300 -35.18 -10.04 2.41
C ILE A 300 -35.30 -11.41 1.73
N ILE A 301 -34.62 -11.62 0.61
CA ILE A 301 -34.76 -12.82 -0.23
C ILE A 301 -33.40 -13.51 -0.37
N GLN A 302 -33.24 -14.81 -0.08
CA GLN A 302 -31.95 -15.43 -0.37
C GLN A 302 -31.77 -15.65 -1.87
N ASN A 303 -32.70 -16.37 -2.50
CA ASN A 303 -32.68 -16.64 -3.94
C ASN A 303 -34.02 -16.23 -4.57
N MET A 304 -33.97 -15.38 -5.60
CA MET A 304 -35.11 -15.05 -6.45
C MET A 304 -34.86 -15.58 -7.86
N ASN A 305 -35.79 -16.37 -8.37
CA ASN A 305 -35.82 -16.79 -9.76
C ASN A 305 -37.12 -16.30 -10.40
N GLU A 306 -37.00 -15.50 -11.45
CA GLU A 306 -38.11 -15.00 -12.22
C GLU A 306 -37.93 -15.34 -13.70
N GLY A 307 -38.83 -16.18 -14.21
CA GLY A 307 -38.89 -16.59 -15.60
C GLY A 307 -40.19 -16.12 -16.24
N THR A 308 -40.09 -15.40 -17.35
CA THR A 308 -41.26 -15.01 -18.14
C THR A 308 -41.19 -15.55 -19.56
N LEU A 309 -42.25 -16.26 -19.98
CA LEU A 309 -42.46 -16.75 -21.34
C LEU A 309 -43.84 -16.29 -21.86
N PRO A 310 -44.00 -16.10 -23.17
CA PRO A 310 -44.22 -14.82 -23.85
C PRO A 310 -45.40 -13.97 -23.33
N VAL A 311 -45.14 -12.95 -22.48
CA VAL A 311 -46.10 -11.90 -22.09
C VAL A 311 -45.40 -10.53 -22.07
N GLY A 312 -46.12 -9.42 -22.27
CA GLY A 312 -45.55 -8.09 -22.02
C GLY A 312 -45.27 -7.90 -20.53
N VAL A 313 -44.16 -7.25 -20.17
CA VAL A 313 -43.67 -7.21 -18.78
C VAL A 313 -43.48 -5.78 -18.32
N LYS A 314 -44.01 -5.46 -17.13
CA LYS A 314 -43.81 -4.18 -16.44
C LYS A 314 -43.45 -4.38 -14.96
N ASP A 315 -42.42 -5.17 -14.72
CA ASP A 315 -42.04 -5.54 -13.36
C ASP A 315 -41.23 -4.46 -12.67
N THR A 316 -41.46 -4.34 -11.36
CA THR A 316 -40.70 -3.44 -10.48
C THR A 316 -40.18 -4.23 -9.29
N ILE A 317 -38.87 -4.50 -9.31
CA ILE A 317 -38.14 -5.12 -8.21
C ILE A 317 -37.34 -4.02 -7.53
N THR A 318 -37.76 -3.57 -6.35
CA THR A 318 -37.16 -2.39 -5.73
C THR A 318 -36.98 -2.47 -4.23
N ASP A 319 -35.92 -1.88 -3.70
CA ASP A 319 -35.72 -1.76 -2.24
C ASP A 319 -35.67 -3.13 -1.53
N ASN A 320 -35.15 -4.18 -2.19
CA ASN A 320 -34.98 -5.52 -1.61
C ASN A 320 -33.52 -5.79 -1.25
N ASN A 321 -33.30 -6.71 -0.31
CA ASN A 321 -31.99 -7.28 0.00
C ASN A 321 -31.96 -8.75 -0.46
N MET A 322 -31.15 -9.05 -1.48
CA MET A 322 -31.10 -10.37 -2.10
C MET A 322 -29.68 -10.95 -2.19
N THR A 323 -29.54 -12.26 -1.97
CA THR A 323 -28.24 -12.92 -2.23
C THR A 323 -28.07 -13.19 -3.73
N LEU A 324 -29.10 -13.75 -4.37
CA LEU A 324 -29.08 -14.10 -5.80
C LEU A 324 -30.38 -13.66 -6.48
N LEU A 325 -30.24 -12.96 -7.60
CA LEU A 325 -31.31 -12.67 -8.54
C LEU A 325 -31.04 -13.37 -9.87
N ILE A 326 -31.94 -14.24 -10.31
CA ILE A 326 -31.97 -14.77 -11.67
C ILE A 326 -33.21 -14.19 -12.34
N TYR A 327 -33.00 -13.42 -13.41
CA TYR A 327 -34.06 -12.73 -14.13
C TYR A 327 -33.97 -13.06 -15.62
N GLU A 328 -34.87 -13.92 -16.10
CA GLU A 328 -34.87 -14.41 -17.47
C GLU A 328 -36.18 -14.05 -18.18
N ILE A 329 -36.05 -13.33 -19.29
CA ILE A 329 -37.19 -12.94 -20.13
C ILE A 329 -36.88 -13.26 -21.58
N ILE A 330 -37.75 -14.09 -22.16
CA ILE A 330 -37.69 -14.48 -23.56
C ILE A 330 -39.04 -14.17 -24.20
N ASN A 331 -39.04 -13.23 -25.15
CA ASN A 331 -40.26 -12.83 -25.86
C ASN A 331 -40.03 -12.57 -27.35
N HIS A 332 -40.41 -13.55 -28.17
CA HIS A 332 -40.30 -13.47 -29.62
C HIS A 332 -41.55 -12.90 -30.32
N HIS A 333 -42.45 -12.22 -29.60
CA HIS A 333 -43.64 -11.64 -30.20
C HIS A 333 -43.39 -10.19 -30.66
N PRO A 334 -43.70 -9.82 -31.93
CA PRO A 334 -43.32 -8.53 -32.54
C PRO A 334 -44.04 -7.28 -31.98
N LEU A 335 -44.99 -7.45 -31.06
CA LEU A 335 -45.78 -6.36 -30.46
C LEU A 335 -45.56 -6.25 -28.94
N ALA A 336 -44.66 -7.04 -28.37
CA ALA A 336 -44.41 -7.03 -26.93
C ALA A 336 -43.46 -5.89 -26.56
N LEU A 337 -43.89 -5.04 -25.63
CA LEU A 337 -43.02 -4.07 -24.97
C LEU A 337 -42.60 -4.65 -23.62
N GLY A 338 -41.31 -4.58 -23.31
CA GLY A 338 -40.75 -4.88 -22.00
C GLY A 338 -40.26 -3.60 -21.35
N HIS A 339 -40.74 -3.28 -20.15
CA HIS A 339 -40.22 -2.18 -19.34
C HIS A 339 -39.95 -2.71 -17.94
N MET A 340 -38.69 -2.96 -17.63
CA MET A 340 -38.28 -3.71 -16.43
C MET A 340 -37.47 -2.80 -15.51
N ASN A 341 -37.94 -2.62 -14.28
CA ASN A 341 -37.29 -1.76 -13.29
C ASN A 341 -36.73 -2.59 -12.13
N ILE A 342 -35.41 -2.73 -12.08
CA ILE A 342 -34.69 -3.32 -10.95
C ILE A 342 -33.92 -2.19 -10.28
N THR A 343 -34.46 -1.61 -9.20
CA THR A 343 -33.91 -0.37 -8.63
C THR A 343 -33.69 -0.40 -7.13
N ARG A 344 -32.68 0.30 -6.59
CA ARG A 344 -32.45 0.42 -5.14
C ARG A 344 -32.35 -0.92 -4.40
N ASN A 345 -31.89 -1.98 -5.05
CA ASN A 345 -31.70 -3.28 -4.41
C ASN A 345 -30.27 -3.44 -3.91
N VAL A 346 -30.12 -4.22 -2.85
CA VAL A 346 -28.83 -4.70 -2.36
C VAL A 346 -28.70 -6.16 -2.78
N LEU A 347 -27.68 -6.50 -3.56
CA LEU A 347 -27.51 -7.80 -4.20
C LEU A 347 -26.14 -8.39 -3.83
N SER A 348 -26.01 -9.71 -3.72
CA SER A 348 -24.67 -10.34 -3.79
C SER A 348 -24.32 -10.78 -5.20
N ARG A 349 -25.30 -11.24 -6.00
CA ARG A 349 -25.14 -11.64 -7.40
C ARG A 349 -26.44 -11.43 -8.18
N ALA A 350 -26.31 -11.04 -9.45
CA ALA A 350 -27.41 -11.04 -10.41
C ALA A 350 -27.02 -11.70 -11.73
N GLU A 351 -27.94 -12.48 -12.28
CA GLU A 351 -27.88 -13.07 -13.61
C GLU A 351 -29.12 -12.65 -14.41
N VAL A 352 -28.90 -11.99 -15.53
CA VAL A 352 -29.96 -11.39 -16.34
C VAL A 352 -29.87 -11.86 -17.78
N ALA A 353 -31.00 -12.29 -18.35
CA ALA A 353 -31.12 -12.68 -19.74
C ALA A 353 -32.35 -12.01 -20.36
N VAL A 354 -32.16 -11.26 -21.43
CA VAL A 354 -33.24 -10.55 -22.13
C VAL A 354 -33.14 -10.83 -23.63
N ASP A 355 -34.15 -11.50 -24.17
CA ASP A 355 -34.22 -11.81 -25.60
C ASP A 355 -35.57 -11.37 -26.17
N PHE A 356 -35.57 -10.29 -26.94
CA PHE A 356 -36.77 -9.75 -27.59
C PHE A 356 -36.61 -9.66 -29.11
N THR A 357 -37.75 -9.76 -29.81
CA THR A 357 -37.85 -9.46 -31.25
C THR A 357 -38.18 -7.99 -31.54
N SER A 358 -38.78 -7.29 -30.57
CA SER A 358 -39.08 -5.85 -30.57
C SER A 358 -38.25 -5.14 -29.48
N TYR A 359 -38.22 -3.81 -29.48
CA TYR A 359 -37.39 -3.05 -28.53
C TYR A 359 -37.90 -3.17 -27.07
N ALA A 360 -37.02 -3.49 -26.13
CA ALA A 360 -37.29 -3.54 -24.69
C ALA A 360 -36.40 -2.57 -23.90
N GLU A 361 -36.84 -2.14 -22.72
CA GLU A 361 -36.06 -1.27 -21.81
C GLU A 361 -35.82 -1.98 -20.47
N LEU A 362 -34.55 -2.09 -20.07
CA LEU A 362 -34.11 -2.64 -18.79
C LEU A 362 -33.40 -1.58 -17.97
N PHE A 363 -33.97 -1.21 -16.83
CA PHE A 363 -33.40 -0.25 -15.89
C PHE A 363 -32.83 -0.97 -14.67
N LEU A 364 -31.52 -0.87 -14.49
CA LEU A 364 -30.76 -1.32 -13.34
C LEU A 364 -30.19 -0.09 -12.63
N VAL A 365 -30.97 0.55 -11.76
CA VAL A 365 -30.65 1.89 -11.21
C VAL A 365 -30.51 1.86 -9.70
N ASP A 366 -29.53 2.55 -9.14
CA ASP A 366 -29.30 2.65 -7.69
C ASP A 366 -29.05 1.30 -6.98
N ASN A 367 -28.55 0.28 -7.68
CA ASN A 367 -28.31 -1.04 -7.08
C ASN A 367 -26.89 -1.14 -6.51
N VAL A 368 -26.76 -1.84 -5.38
CA VAL A 368 -25.48 -2.06 -4.69
C VAL A 368 -25.17 -3.54 -4.63
N TRP A 369 -24.03 -3.94 -5.19
CA TRP A 369 -23.52 -5.30 -5.12
C TRP A 369 -22.53 -5.41 -3.97
N MET A 370 -22.94 -6.08 -2.89
CA MET A 370 -22.08 -6.40 -1.76
C MET A 370 -21.35 -7.71 -2.04
N GLY A 371 -20.01 -7.68 -1.88
CA GLY A 371 -19.05 -8.71 -2.29
C GLY A 371 -19.48 -10.18 -2.12
N PRO A 372 -18.86 -11.09 -2.87
CA PRO A 372 -19.37 -12.44 -3.08
C PRO A 372 -19.55 -13.19 -1.77
N SER A 373 -20.75 -13.74 -1.55
CA SER A 373 -20.97 -14.77 -0.53
C SER A 373 -20.02 -15.95 -0.78
N VAL A 374 -19.67 -16.71 0.27
CA VAL A 374 -18.78 -17.89 0.20
C VAL A 374 -19.15 -18.84 -0.96
N ILE A 375 -20.44 -18.89 -1.30
CA ILE A 375 -21.01 -19.75 -2.35
C ILE A 375 -20.69 -19.24 -3.77
N PHE A 376 -20.57 -17.93 -3.99
CA PHE A 376 -20.51 -17.30 -5.32
C PHE A 376 -19.13 -16.71 -5.69
N THR A 377 -18.08 -17.11 -4.99
CA THR A 377 -16.70 -16.64 -5.22
C THR A 377 -16.16 -16.89 -6.64
N LYS A 378 -16.80 -17.79 -7.39
CA LYS A 378 -16.41 -18.20 -8.75
C LYS A 378 -17.21 -17.54 -9.87
N GLN A 379 -17.92 -16.45 -9.59
CA GLN A 379 -18.79 -15.83 -10.59
C GLN A 379 -18.79 -14.29 -10.47
N PRO A 380 -19.13 -13.54 -11.53
CA PRO A 380 -19.15 -12.07 -11.50
C PRO A 380 -20.32 -11.51 -10.69
N ALA A 381 -20.26 -10.22 -10.37
CA ALA A 381 -21.30 -9.50 -9.63
C ALA A 381 -22.61 -9.41 -10.41
N LEU A 382 -22.53 -8.92 -11.65
CA LEU A 382 -23.63 -8.83 -12.60
C LEU A 382 -23.22 -9.53 -13.90
N HIS A 383 -23.87 -10.65 -14.18
CA HIS A 383 -23.74 -11.35 -15.45
C HIS A 383 -24.98 -11.13 -16.29
N ILE A 384 -24.82 -10.51 -17.45
CA ILE A 384 -25.85 -10.41 -18.47
C ILE A 384 -25.49 -11.42 -19.55
N SER A 385 -26.20 -12.55 -19.59
CA SER A 385 -25.88 -13.66 -20.50
C SER A 385 -26.18 -13.29 -21.96
N GLN A 386 -27.29 -12.59 -22.20
CA GLN A 386 -27.69 -12.08 -23.52
C GLN A 386 -28.63 -10.88 -23.39
N ILE A 387 -28.45 -9.87 -24.24
CA ILE A 387 -29.38 -8.75 -24.47
C ILE A 387 -29.59 -8.51 -25.96
N HIS A 388 -30.76 -8.89 -26.48
CA HIS A 388 -31.13 -8.69 -27.88
C HIS A 388 -32.26 -7.66 -28.02
N HIS A 389 -32.10 -6.69 -28.92
CA HIS A 389 -33.07 -5.60 -29.14
C HIS A 389 -33.48 -4.88 -27.85
N CYS A 390 -32.52 -4.56 -26.99
CA CYS A 390 -32.77 -3.99 -25.66
C CYS A 390 -31.99 -2.70 -25.43
N SER A 391 -32.62 -1.72 -24.79
CA SER A 391 -31.96 -0.59 -24.14
C SER A 391 -31.69 -0.92 -22.68
N LEU A 392 -30.43 -1.15 -22.35
CA LEU A 392 -29.97 -1.37 -20.98
C LEU A 392 -29.51 -0.04 -20.38
N HIS A 393 -30.11 0.35 -19.26
CA HIS A 393 -29.70 1.50 -18.45
C HIS A 393 -29.20 1.02 -17.09
N LEU A 394 -27.88 0.93 -16.92
CA LEU A 394 -27.23 0.66 -15.64
C LEU A 394 -26.72 1.98 -15.06
N SER A 395 -27.31 2.45 -13.95
CA SER A 395 -26.87 3.73 -13.36
C SER A 395 -26.76 3.74 -11.85
N ASN A 396 -25.89 4.64 -11.36
CA ASN A 396 -25.64 4.92 -9.93
C ASN A 396 -25.45 3.63 -9.11
N SER A 397 -24.53 2.79 -9.57
CA SER A 397 -24.37 1.41 -9.09
C SER A 397 -22.94 1.14 -8.64
N SER A 398 -22.74 0.22 -7.70
CA SER A 398 -21.40 -0.12 -7.20
C SER A 398 -21.18 -1.62 -7.00
N MET A 399 -20.00 -2.12 -7.36
CA MET A 399 -19.58 -3.52 -7.25
C MET A 399 -18.16 -3.58 -6.67
N ASP A 400 -17.94 -4.31 -5.58
CA ASP A 400 -16.63 -4.38 -4.90
C ASP A 400 -16.24 -5.80 -4.50
N GLY A 401 -15.02 -6.21 -4.85
CA GLY A 401 -14.37 -7.43 -4.38
C GLY A 401 -14.81 -8.73 -5.08
N TYR A 402 -15.07 -8.69 -6.38
CA TYR A 402 -15.54 -9.86 -7.15
C TYR A 402 -14.43 -10.54 -7.98
N PRO A 403 -13.85 -11.68 -7.54
CA PRO A 403 -12.70 -12.30 -8.18
C PRO A 403 -12.91 -12.69 -9.66
N GLU A 404 -14.15 -12.85 -10.10
CA GLU A 404 -14.46 -13.35 -11.45
C GLU A 404 -15.13 -12.28 -12.34
N GLY A 405 -15.09 -11.02 -11.91
CA GLY A 405 -15.48 -9.85 -12.69
C GLY A 405 -16.57 -9.00 -12.03
N GLY A 406 -16.62 -7.72 -12.36
CA GLY A 406 -17.69 -6.81 -11.93
C GLY A 406 -18.93 -6.95 -12.82
N LEU A 407 -18.92 -6.21 -13.93
CA LEU A 407 -19.95 -6.25 -14.97
C LEU A 407 -19.49 -7.11 -16.14
N TRP A 408 -20.24 -8.16 -16.46
CA TRP A 408 -19.97 -9.00 -17.62
C TRP A 408 -21.23 -9.12 -18.50
N ILE A 409 -21.16 -8.62 -19.72
CA ILE A 409 -22.16 -8.82 -20.78
C ILE A 409 -21.60 -9.79 -21.83
N SER A 410 -22.16 -11.01 -21.87
CA SER A 410 -21.69 -12.09 -22.74
C SER A 410 -22.09 -11.91 -24.20
N GLU A 411 -23.25 -11.30 -24.48
CA GLU A 411 -23.71 -11.04 -25.84
C GLU A 411 -24.69 -9.86 -25.87
N ALA A 412 -24.34 -8.81 -26.60
CA ALA A 412 -25.21 -7.67 -26.89
C ALA A 412 -25.40 -7.50 -28.39
N PHE A 413 -26.61 -7.79 -28.88
CA PHE A 413 -26.93 -7.76 -30.31
C PHE A 413 -28.07 -6.79 -30.63
N LEU A 414 -27.83 -5.85 -31.55
CA LEU A 414 -28.80 -4.80 -31.92
C LEU A 414 -29.36 -4.07 -30.69
N SER A 415 -28.50 -3.80 -29.71
CA SER A 415 -28.87 -3.26 -28.40
C SER A 415 -28.12 -1.96 -28.10
N GLU A 416 -28.68 -1.18 -27.18
CA GLU A 416 -28.07 0.04 -26.64
C GLU A 416 -27.73 -0.19 -25.17
N VAL A 417 -26.48 0.05 -24.78
CA VAL A 417 -25.99 -0.17 -23.41
C VAL A 417 -25.49 1.14 -22.84
N HIS A 418 -26.24 1.67 -21.88
CA HIS A 418 -25.93 2.89 -21.14
C HIS A 418 -25.47 2.52 -19.73
N VAL A 419 -24.22 2.82 -19.41
CA VAL A 419 -23.64 2.64 -18.07
C VAL A 419 -23.21 4.00 -17.54
N GLU A 420 -23.87 4.48 -16.50
CA GLU A 420 -23.68 5.83 -15.97
C GLU A 420 -23.40 5.80 -14.47
N SER A 421 -22.37 6.51 -13.99
CA SER A 421 -22.04 6.55 -12.55
C SER A 421 -21.84 5.16 -11.92
N LEU A 422 -21.15 4.26 -12.63
CA LEU A 422 -20.80 2.92 -12.14
C LEU A 422 -19.45 2.94 -11.41
N ARG A 423 -19.36 2.31 -10.24
CA ARG A 423 -18.09 2.05 -9.53
C ARG A 423 -17.79 0.57 -9.46
N VAL A 424 -16.64 0.13 -9.96
CA VAL A 424 -16.18 -1.27 -9.84
C VAL A 424 -14.77 -1.32 -9.26
N SER A 425 -14.58 -2.08 -8.18
CA SER A 425 -13.27 -2.27 -7.57
C SER A 425 -12.94 -3.70 -7.17
N GLY A 426 -11.64 -4.02 -7.18
CA GLY A 426 -11.13 -5.30 -6.66
C GLY A 426 -11.59 -6.54 -7.42
N SER A 427 -11.86 -6.43 -8.73
CA SER A 427 -12.31 -7.57 -9.55
C SER A 427 -11.12 -8.36 -10.13
N GLY A 428 -11.23 -9.69 -10.30
CA GLY A 428 -10.11 -10.53 -10.78
C GLY A 428 -10.20 -11.03 -12.23
N ARG A 429 -11.28 -10.69 -12.96
CA ARG A 429 -11.42 -10.91 -14.42
C ARG A 429 -11.89 -9.64 -15.16
N GLY A 430 -11.40 -8.50 -14.73
CA GLY A 430 -11.73 -7.20 -15.28
C GLY A 430 -12.91 -6.52 -14.59
N GLY A 431 -12.96 -5.19 -14.66
CA GLY A 431 -14.05 -4.39 -14.11
C GLY A 431 -15.31 -4.46 -14.97
N VAL A 432 -15.18 -4.15 -16.26
CA VAL A 432 -16.27 -4.16 -17.25
C VAL A 432 -15.85 -4.98 -18.47
N LEU A 433 -16.60 -6.04 -18.78
CA LEU A 433 -16.40 -6.91 -19.94
C LEU A 433 -17.67 -6.96 -20.77
N ILE A 434 -17.60 -6.54 -22.04
CA ILE A 434 -18.77 -6.52 -22.95
C ILE A 434 -18.39 -7.12 -24.30
N PHE A 435 -19.14 -8.14 -24.72
CA PHE A 435 -19.13 -8.63 -26.09
C PHE A 435 -20.34 -8.10 -26.83
N ALA A 436 -20.10 -7.42 -27.95
CA ALA A 436 -21.16 -6.75 -28.70
C ALA A 436 -21.12 -7.13 -30.19
N GLU A 437 -22.27 -7.02 -30.85
CA GLU A 437 -22.39 -7.08 -32.31
C GLU A 437 -23.50 -6.12 -32.75
N LYS A 438 -23.17 -5.15 -33.62
CA LYS A 438 -24.11 -4.10 -34.09
C LYS A 438 -24.85 -3.38 -32.96
N SER A 439 -24.11 -3.05 -31.90
CA SER A 439 -24.65 -2.43 -30.68
C SER A 439 -23.90 -1.15 -30.35
N HIS A 440 -24.57 -0.25 -29.63
CA HIS A 440 -24.01 1.04 -29.19
C HIS A 440 -23.78 1.01 -27.67
N ILE A 441 -22.56 1.33 -27.24
CA ILE A 441 -22.16 1.27 -25.83
C ILE A 441 -21.74 2.66 -25.38
N TYR A 442 -22.33 3.13 -24.29
CA TYR A 442 -22.09 4.42 -23.66
C TYR A 442 -21.65 4.19 -22.21
N LEU A 443 -20.45 4.64 -21.86
CA LEU A 443 -19.92 4.61 -20.51
C LEU A 443 -19.67 6.06 -20.07
N ASP A 444 -20.40 6.54 -19.07
CA ASP A 444 -20.25 7.89 -18.53
C ASP A 444 -20.03 7.87 -17.01
N SER A 445 -19.07 8.67 -16.53
CA SER A 445 -18.84 8.86 -15.10
C SER A 445 -18.52 7.55 -14.37
N VAL A 446 -17.83 6.62 -15.05
CA VAL A 446 -17.45 5.31 -14.50
C VAL A 446 -16.13 5.42 -13.74
N THR A 447 -16.03 4.76 -12.58
CA THR A 447 -14.79 4.64 -11.80
C THR A 447 -14.38 3.18 -11.64
N LEU A 448 -13.20 2.82 -12.13
CA LEU A 448 -12.66 1.46 -12.11
C LEU A 448 -11.32 1.44 -11.37
N SER A 449 -11.25 0.80 -10.20
CA SER A 449 -10.01 0.77 -9.41
C SER A 449 -9.59 -0.64 -8.99
N ASP A 450 -8.29 -0.92 -9.06
CA ASP A 450 -7.70 -2.15 -8.52
C ASP A 450 -8.30 -3.44 -9.12
N ASN A 451 -8.75 -3.40 -10.38
CA ASN A 451 -9.26 -4.57 -11.09
C ASN A 451 -8.14 -5.25 -11.89
N ASP A 452 -8.04 -6.58 -11.77
CA ASP A 452 -7.10 -7.43 -12.47
C ASP A 452 -7.83 -8.26 -13.55
N SER A 453 -7.18 -8.56 -14.67
CA SER A 453 -7.68 -9.42 -15.73
C SER A 453 -6.55 -10.30 -16.29
N PRO A 454 -6.70 -11.63 -16.30
CA PRO A 454 -5.65 -12.55 -16.76
C PRO A 454 -5.43 -12.54 -18.28
N THR A 455 -6.25 -11.79 -19.04
CA THR A 455 -6.22 -11.83 -20.51
C THR A 455 -6.05 -10.43 -21.11
N VAL A 456 -7.10 -9.62 -21.09
CA VAL A 456 -7.14 -8.28 -21.65
C VAL A 456 -8.01 -7.36 -20.78
N GLY A 457 -7.74 -6.05 -20.81
CA GLY A 457 -8.69 -5.03 -20.33
C GLY A 457 -8.99 -5.12 -18.83
N GLY A 458 -8.01 -4.82 -17.98
CA GLY A 458 -8.18 -4.88 -16.52
C GLY A 458 -9.29 -3.96 -16.01
N GLY A 459 -9.37 -2.74 -16.53
CA GLY A 459 -10.51 -1.85 -16.31
C GLY A 459 -11.69 -2.22 -17.21
N ILE A 460 -11.53 -1.95 -18.52
CA ILE A 460 -12.55 -2.14 -19.56
C ILE A 460 -12.03 -3.08 -20.64
N SER A 461 -12.85 -4.05 -21.01
CA SER A 461 -12.68 -4.90 -22.17
C SER A 461 -13.98 -4.92 -23.00
N ILE A 462 -13.94 -4.33 -24.19
CA ILE A 462 -15.07 -4.33 -25.13
C ILE A 462 -14.65 -4.94 -26.46
N LEU A 463 -15.32 -6.01 -26.86
CA LEU A 463 -14.98 -6.78 -28.04
C LEU A 463 -16.18 -6.86 -28.98
N ASP A 464 -16.10 -6.17 -30.12
CA ASP A 464 -17.06 -6.32 -31.20
C ASP A 464 -16.65 -7.45 -32.16
N ARG A 465 -17.54 -8.45 -32.29
CA ARG A 465 -17.35 -9.64 -33.13
C ARG A 465 -17.24 -9.31 -34.63
N LYS A 466 -17.75 -8.17 -35.08
CA LYS A 466 -17.75 -7.71 -36.49
C LYS A 466 -17.33 -6.23 -36.65
N TYR A 467 -16.30 -5.79 -35.94
CA TYR A 467 -15.86 -4.37 -35.90
C TYR A 467 -15.49 -3.71 -37.25
N ASN A 468 -15.42 -4.45 -38.37
CA ASN A 468 -15.19 -3.88 -39.70
C ASN A 468 -16.43 -3.18 -40.30
N SER A 469 -17.61 -3.30 -39.67
CA SER A 469 -18.78 -2.49 -40.03
C SER A 469 -18.84 -1.21 -39.18
N ASN A 470 -19.41 -0.13 -39.74
CA ASN A 470 -19.65 1.11 -39.00
C ASN A 470 -20.89 1.02 -38.08
N ASP A 471 -21.43 -0.18 -37.85
CA ASP A 471 -22.72 -0.39 -37.18
C ASP A 471 -22.57 -0.46 -35.64
N SER A 472 -21.35 -0.34 -35.11
CA SER A 472 -21.07 -0.33 -33.67
C SER A 472 -20.31 0.92 -33.26
N SER A 473 -20.65 1.45 -32.08
CA SER A 473 -19.94 2.59 -31.51
C SER A 473 -19.76 2.45 -30.01
N VAL A 474 -18.58 2.83 -29.52
CA VAL A 474 -18.26 2.88 -28.09
C VAL A 474 -17.90 4.30 -27.72
N ILE A 475 -18.60 4.88 -26.74
CA ILE A 475 -18.36 6.23 -26.24
C ILE A 475 -18.05 6.15 -24.75
N ILE A 476 -16.91 6.72 -24.34
CA ILE A 476 -16.44 6.75 -22.95
C ILE A 476 -16.23 8.20 -22.53
N ARG A 477 -16.87 8.61 -21.43
CA ARG A 477 -16.86 9.98 -20.93
C ARG A 477 -16.64 10.04 -19.43
N ASN A 478 -15.98 11.10 -18.96
CA ASN A 478 -15.84 11.44 -17.54
C ASN A 478 -15.37 10.26 -16.66
N THR A 479 -14.57 9.37 -17.23
CA THR A 479 -14.26 8.07 -16.63
C THR A 479 -12.88 8.10 -15.98
N ARG A 480 -12.75 7.46 -14.81
CA ARG A 480 -11.50 7.36 -14.06
C ARG A 480 -11.10 5.91 -13.85
N MET A 481 -9.86 5.59 -14.18
CA MET A 481 -9.30 4.24 -14.05
C MET A 481 -8.01 4.30 -13.23
N MET A 482 -7.90 3.51 -12.17
CA MET A 482 -6.75 3.53 -11.28
C MET A 482 -6.27 2.12 -10.98
N ASN A 483 -4.97 1.87 -11.10
CA ASN A 483 -4.32 0.64 -10.62
C ASN A 483 -4.95 -0.66 -11.18
N ASN A 484 -5.52 -0.61 -12.38
CA ASN A 484 -6.03 -1.81 -13.04
C ASN A 484 -4.87 -2.56 -13.72
N ARG A 485 -4.94 -3.89 -13.73
CA ARG A 485 -3.88 -4.80 -14.17
C ARG A 485 -4.37 -5.77 -15.24
N SER A 486 -3.55 -6.02 -16.25
CA SER A 486 -3.77 -7.05 -17.26
C SER A 486 -2.52 -7.27 -18.12
N PRO A 487 -2.28 -8.47 -18.68
CA PRO A 487 -1.20 -8.70 -19.64
C PRO A 487 -1.25 -7.79 -20.87
N HIS A 488 -2.47 -7.41 -21.30
CA HIS A 488 -2.73 -6.61 -22.50
C HIS A 488 -3.84 -5.57 -22.23
N GLY A 489 -3.51 -4.27 -22.29
CA GLY A 489 -4.45 -3.19 -22.04
C GLY A 489 -4.90 -3.15 -20.58
N SER A 490 -3.99 -2.84 -19.66
CA SER A 490 -4.24 -2.86 -18.22
C SER A 490 -5.45 -2.01 -17.80
N ALA A 491 -5.67 -0.86 -18.43
CA ALA A 491 -6.83 -0.01 -18.20
C ALA A 491 -7.94 -0.26 -19.22
N VAL A 492 -7.62 -0.22 -20.52
CA VAL A 492 -8.62 -0.27 -21.60
C VAL A 492 -8.17 -1.15 -22.76
N PHE A 493 -9.05 -2.05 -23.17
CA PHE A 493 -8.96 -2.82 -24.40
C PHE A 493 -10.30 -2.73 -25.15
N ILE A 494 -10.34 -2.09 -26.32
CA ILE A 494 -11.58 -1.91 -27.10
C ILE A 494 -11.34 -2.26 -28.57
N SER A 495 -12.23 -3.07 -29.13
CA SER A 495 -12.34 -3.32 -30.56
C SER A 495 -13.75 -3.01 -31.03
N ALA A 496 -13.94 -1.96 -31.82
CA ALA A 496 -15.24 -1.52 -32.32
C ALA A 496 -15.10 -0.67 -33.62
N GLY A 497 -16.19 -0.46 -34.36
CA GLY A 497 -16.16 0.34 -35.59
C GLY A 497 -15.75 1.80 -35.35
N SER A 498 -16.43 2.44 -34.39
CA SER A 498 -16.15 3.83 -33.95
C SER A 498 -15.95 3.90 -32.44
N ILE A 499 -14.90 4.57 -31.97
CA ILE A 499 -14.54 4.73 -30.55
C ILE A 499 -14.37 6.22 -30.25
N LYS A 500 -15.02 6.73 -29.20
CA LYS A 500 -14.79 8.10 -28.71
C LYS A 500 -14.44 8.07 -27.23
N MET A 501 -13.35 8.74 -26.85
CA MET A 501 -12.96 8.96 -25.47
C MET A 501 -12.88 10.46 -25.18
N GLU A 502 -13.54 10.90 -24.12
CA GLU A 502 -13.63 12.32 -23.75
C GLU A 502 -13.49 12.47 -22.23
N ASN A 503 -12.58 13.33 -21.77
CA ASN A 503 -12.36 13.57 -20.34
C ASN A 503 -12.14 12.27 -19.52
N VAL A 504 -11.14 11.48 -19.92
CA VAL A 504 -10.81 10.19 -19.29
C VAL A 504 -9.47 10.29 -18.56
N SER A 505 -9.40 9.82 -17.31
CA SER A 505 -8.17 9.83 -16.51
C SER A 505 -7.72 8.42 -16.14
N ILE A 506 -6.47 8.09 -16.42
CA ILE A 506 -5.89 6.76 -16.23
C ILE A 506 -4.63 6.86 -15.38
N ILE A 507 -4.60 6.17 -14.24
CA ILE A 507 -3.44 6.09 -13.34
C ILE A 507 -3.00 4.63 -13.28
N VAL A 508 -1.77 4.37 -13.69
CA VAL A 508 -1.22 3.02 -13.81
C VAL A 508 -0.30 2.75 -12.62
N GLU A 509 -0.50 1.58 -11.99
CA GLU A 509 0.43 1.03 -11.01
C GLU A 509 1.26 -0.08 -11.66
N ASP A 510 2.50 -0.25 -11.21
CA ASP A 510 3.47 -1.11 -11.89
C ASP A 510 3.32 -2.59 -11.49
N ASP A 511 3.36 -3.48 -12.49
CA ASP A 511 3.41 -4.93 -12.32
C ASP A 511 4.83 -5.44 -12.58
N ILE A 512 5.70 -5.27 -11.59
CA ILE A 512 7.13 -5.61 -11.70
C ILE A 512 7.34 -7.13 -11.82
N ASP A 513 6.40 -7.94 -11.35
CA ASP A 513 6.59 -9.39 -11.14
C ASP A 513 5.97 -10.29 -12.22
N GLN A 514 5.30 -9.75 -13.25
CA GLN A 514 4.61 -10.54 -14.27
C GLN A 514 5.33 -10.52 -15.64
N PRO A 515 5.97 -11.63 -16.08
CA PRO A 515 6.78 -11.67 -17.30
C PRO A 515 5.98 -11.73 -18.62
N LEU A 516 4.64 -11.85 -18.55
CA LEU A 516 3.75 -11.98 -19.72
C LEU A 516 3.11 -10.65 -20.15
N VAL A 517 3.44 -9.55 -19.48
CA VAL A 517 2.81 -8.23 -19.69
C VAL A 517 3.53 -7.48 -20.81
N ASP A 518 2.80 -7.04 -21.84
CA ASP A 518 3.36 -6.21 -22.92
C ASP A 518 3.44 -4.70 -22.56
N HIS A 519 3.06 -4.40 -21.33
CA HIS A 519 2.95 -3.09 -20.70
C HIS A 519 1.97 -2.14 -21.39
N SER A 520 1.09 -2.64 -22.26
CA SER A 520 0.01 -1.85 -22.84
C SER A 520 -1.05 -1.51 -21.80
N VAL A 521 -1.45 -0.24 -21.80
CA VAL A 521 -2.41 0.33 -20.86
C VAL A 521 -3.72 0.61 -21.58
N VAL A 522 -3.63 1.23 -22.76
CA VAL A 522 -4.76 1.55 -23.63
C VAL A 522 -4.50 0.91 -24.98
N VAL A 523 -5.45 0.08 -25.43
CA VAL A 523 -5.45 -0.54 -26.76
C VAL A 523 -6.81 -0.30 -27.40
N LEU A 524 -6.82 0.47 -28.49
CA LEU A 524 -8.02 0.77 -29.28
C LEU A 524 -7.83 0.24 -30.69
N ASN A 525 -8.76 -0.59 -31.15
CA ASN A 525 -8.81 -1.09 -32.52
C ASN A 525 -10.11 -0.64 -33.18
N GLY A 526 -10.00 0.23 -34.19
CA GLY A 526 -11.15 0.91 -34.79
C GLY A 526 -10.84 2.35 -35.17
N ARG A 527 -11.85 3.09 -35.66
CA ARG A 527 -11.72 4.54 -35.84
C ARG A 527 -11.92 5.22 -34.49
N PHE A 528 -10.91 5.92 -33.99
CA PHE A 528 -10.97 6.53 -32.67
C PHE A 528 -10.84 8.06 -32.70
N VAL A 529 -11.45 8.72 -31.72
CA VAL A 529 -11.29 10.14 -31.43
C VAL A 529 -11.06 10.29 -29.92
N GLN A 530 -10.07 11.09 -29.54
CA GLN A 530 -9.70 11.39 -28.16
C GLN A 530 -9.74 12.90 -27.95
N GLU A 531 -10.24 13.30 -26.79
CA GLU A 531 -10.33 14.69 -26.34
C GLU A 531 -10.16 14.70 -24.82
N ASP A 532 -9.18 15.45 -24.30
CA ASP A 532 -8.91 15.58 -22.87
C ASP A 532 -8.69 14.21 -22.17
N VAL A 533 -7.93 13.32 -22.80
CA VAL A 533 -7.53 12.06 -22.16
C VAL A 533 -6.22 12.29 -21.41
N SER A 534 -6.09 11.72 -20.21
CA SER A 534 -4.87 11.80 -19.41
C SER A 534 -4.44 10.42 -18.92
N LEU A 535 -3.14 10.16 -18.96
CA LEU A 535 -2.55 8.91 -18.52
C LEU A 535 -1.28 9.20 -17.73
N SER A 536 -1.17 8.67 -16.52
CA SER A 536 0.07 8.70 -15.71
C SER A 536 0.58 7.27 -15.51
N CYS A 537 1.80 7.03 -15.99
CA CYS A 537 2.53 5.81 -15.66
C CYS A 537 2.99 5.82 -14.20
N ALA A 538 3.41 4.64 -13.72
CA ALA A 538 4.17 4.51 -12.48
C ALA A 538 5.55 5.20 -12.60
N GLU A 539 6.19 5.45 -11.45
CA GLU A 539 7.54 6.01 -11.41
C GLU A 539 8.54 5.13 -12.18
N GLU A 540 9.50 5.79 -12.84
CA GLU A 540 10.57 5.21 -13.65
C GLU A 540 10.11 4.42 -14.90
N ARG A 541 8.83 4.54 -15.27
CA ARG A 541 8.27 4.00 -16.51
C ARG A 541 8.06 5.11 -17.54
N TYR A 542 8.52 4.89 -18.76
CA TYR A 542 8.35 5.84 -19.85
C TYR A 542 7.09 5.51 -20.65
N LEU A 543 6.49 6.53 -21.26
CA LEU A 543 5.33 6.38 -22.14
C LEU A 543 5.79 6.02 -23.56
N ALA A 544 5.38 4.86 -24.04
CA ALA A 544 5.53 4.47 -25.44
C ALA A 544 4.16 4.56 -26.12
N SER A 545 4.07 5.30 -27.23
CA SER A 545 2.87 5.43 -28.03
C SER A 545 3.07 4.84 -29.42
N SER A 546 2.03 4.19 -29.93
CA SER A 546 1.92 3.75 -31.33
C SER A 546 0.56 4.18 -31.84
N ASN A 547 0.56 5.14 -32.75
CA ASN A 547 -0.66 5.73 -33.31
C ASN A 547 -0.75 5.44 -34.80
N ALA A 548 -1.72 4.62 -35.18
CA ALA A 548 -2.11 4.33 -36.55
C ALA A 548 -3.58 4.69 -36.77
N SER A 549 -4.00 4.90 -38.01
CA SER A 549 -5.37 5.36 -38.35
C SER A 549 -6.51 4.46 -37.85
N SER A 550 -6.21 3.20 -37.54
CA SER A 550 -7.18 2.20 -37.06
C SER A 550 -6.73 1.47 -35.79
N SER A 551 -5.62 1.89 -35.18
CA SER A 551 -5.13 1.29 -33.95
C SER A 551 -4.33 2.30 -33.11
N LEU A 552 -4.70 2.44 -31.84
CA LEU A 552 -3.92 3.19 -30.85
C LEU A 552 -3.43 2.23 -29.78
N VAL A 553 -2.14 2.30 -29.46
CA VAL A 553 -1.57 1.64 -28.29
C VAL A 553 -0.76 2.64 -27.47
N TRP A 554 -1.08 2.76 -26.18
CA TRP A 554 -0.23 3.41 -25.18
C TRP A 554 0.29 2.37 -24.20
N SER A 555 1.58 2.42 -23.91
CA SER A 555 2.26 1.49 -23.02
C SER A 555 3.15 2.21 -22.01
N CYS A 556 3.16 1.75 -20.77
CA CYS A 556 4.05 2.23 -19.71
C CYS A 556 5.22 1.26 -19.53
N ARG A 557 6.30 1.45 -20.29
CA ARG A 557 7.37 0.45 -20.41
C ARG A 557 8.54 0.74 -19.48
N PRO A 558 9.25 -0.32 -19.01
CA PRO A 558 10.55 -0.14 -18.37
C PRO A 558 11.61 0.20 -19.42
N CYS A 559 12.62 0.95 -18.99
CA CYS A 559 13.81 1.14 -19.80
C CYS A 559 14.70 -0.09 -19.74
N ALA A 560 15.10 -0.62 -20.90
CA ALA A 560 15.98 -1.78 -20.99
C ALA A 560 17.30 -1.57 -20.24
N THR A 561 17.90 -2.66 -19.74
CA THR A 561 19.21 -2.67 -19.06
C THR A 561 20.25 -1.84 -19.82
N GLY A 562 20.93 -0.95 -19.11
CA GLY A 562 21.86 0.02 -19.70
C GLY A 562 21.22 1.35 -20.12
N THR A 563 19.91 1.51 -19.95
CA THR A 563 19.19 2.79 -20.08
C THR A 563 18.32 3.04 -18.83
N TYR A 564 17.93 4.29 -18.60
CA TYR A 564 17.09 4.68 -17.47
C TYR A 564 16.19 5.86 -17.81
N PHE A 565 15.17 6.09 -16.98
CA PHE A 565 14.27 7.24 -17.08
C PHE A 565 13.88 7.66 -15.67
N LEU A 566 14.11 8.93 -15.31
CA LEU A 566 13.82 9.48 -13.98
C LEU A 566 12.49 10.23 -14.01
N GLY A 567 11.57 9.88 -13.11
CA GLY A 567 10.20 10.40 -13.09
C GLY A 567 9.22 9.46 -13.81
N ARG A 568 8.10 9.99 -14.32
CA ARG A 568 7.02 9.18 -14.89
C ARG A 568 6.65 9.63 -16.30
N GLY A 569 6.29 8.67 -17.15
CA GLY A 569 5.69 8.91 -18.45
C GLY A 569 4.26 9.39 -18.26
N GLU A 570 3.88 10.45 -18.97
CA GLU A 570 2.57 11.06 -18.83
C GLU A 570 2.00 11.48 -20.18
N MET A 571 0.70 11.44 -20.29
CA MET A 571 -0.07 12.07 -21.34
C MET A 571 -1.02 13.05 -20.66
N VAL A 572 -0.83 14.35 -20.91
CA VAL A 572 -1.55 15.45 -20.24
C VAL A 572 -1.97 16.44 -21.30
N GLU A 573 -3.26 16.76 -21.37
CA GLU A 573 -3.84 17.64 -22.42
C GLU A 573 -3.47 17.16 -23.83
N ASP A 574 -3.55 15.85 -24.07
CA ASP A 574 -3.18 15.20 -25.34
C ASP A 574 -1.71 15.39 -25.77
N VAL A 575 -0.83 15.82 -24.86
CA VAL A 575 0.62 15.96 -25.07
C VAL A 575 1.40 14.89 -24.31
N GLU A 576 2.27 14.18 -25.03
CA GLU A 576 3.16 13.18 -24.46
C GLU A 576 4.35 13.82 -23.72
N LYS A 577 4.61 13.35 -22.50
CA LYS A 577 5.78 13.68 -21.68
C LYS A 577 6.46 12.40 -21.21
N GLY A 578 7.79 12.43 -21.12
CA GLY A 578 8.56 11.29 -20.61
C GLY A 578 8.52 10.06 -21.52
N ASN A 579 8.80 10.24 -22.81
CA ASN A 579 8.69 9.20 -23.84
C ASN A 579 10.03 8.56 -24.27
N LYS A 580 11.15 8.91 -23.63
CA LYS A 580 12.48 8.46 -24.05
C LYS A 580 13.38 8.09 -22.88
N CYS A 581 13.93 6.88 -22.96
CA CYS A 581 14.99 6.43 -22.07
C CYS A 581 16.34 7.10 -22.41
N THR A 582 17.08 7.45 -21.38
CA THR A 582 18.44 8.00 -21.47
C THR A 582 19.47 6.88 -21.26
N ARG A 583 20.64 6.99 -21.89
CA ARG A 583 21.72 6.00 -21.70
C ARG A 583 22.29 6.10 -20.29
N CYS A 584 22.50 4.96 -19.65
CA CYS A 584 23.14 4.89 -18.35
C CYS A 584 24.57 5.43 -18.43
N PRO A 585 25.05 6.19 -17.42
CA PRO A 585 26.43 6.65 -17.36
C PRO A 585 27.41 5.47 -17.44
N GLU A 586 28.49 5.62 -18.21
CA GLU A 586 29.48 4.53 -18.41
C GLU A 586 30.18 4.11 -17.10
N LYS A 587 30.27 5.02 -16.13
CA LYS A 587 30.91 4.80 -14.82
C LYS A 587 30.02 5.31 -13.69
N GLY A 588 30.10 4.62 -12.56
CA GLY A 588 29.51 5.08 -11.30
C GLY A 588 28.05 4.72 -11.05
N ALA A 589 27.29 4.28 -12.06
CA ALA A 589 25.93 3.79 -11.89
C ALA A 589 25.72 2.43 -12.57
N GLU A 590 24.70 1.72 -12.11
CA GLU A 590 24.17 0.50 -12.68
C GLU A 590 22.67 0.69 -12.92
N CYS A 591 22.26 0.56 -14.18
CA CYS A 591 20.87 0.71 -14.60
C CYS A 591 20.36 -0.65 -15.07
N VAL A 592 19.45 -1.21 -14.29
CA VAL A 592 18.79 -2.51 -14.54
C VAL A 592 17.37 -2.24 -15.01
N ASP A 593 16.86 -3.09 -15.90
CA ASP A 593 15.50 -3.01 -16.42
C ASP A 593 14.44 -2.89 -15.32
N GLY A 594 13.54 -1.92 -15.46
CA GLY A 594 12.41 -1.66 -14.55
C GLY A 594 12.79 -1.22 -13.13
N LYS A 595 14.06 -0.84 -12.87
CA LYS A 595 14.52 -0.43 -11.54
C LYS A 595 15.16 0.95 -11.56
N THR A 596 14.98 1.68 -10.47
CA THR A 596 15.66 2.97 -10.25
C THR A 596 17.19 2.78 -10.28
N PRO A 597 17.95 3.66 -10.97
CA PRO A 597 19.40 3.54 -11.07
C PRO A 597 20.10 3.44 -9.71
N GLN A 598 21.04 2.51 -9.59
CA GLN A 598 21.87 2.36 -8.39
C GLN A 598 23.27 2.91 -8.63
N ALA A 599 23.75 3.74 -7.71
CA ALA A 599 25.13 4.21 -7.69
C ALA A 599 26.06 3.11 -7.14
N LYS A 600 27.24 2.99 -7.75
CA LYS A 600 28.30 2.05 -7.33
C LYS A 600 28.95 2.50 -6.01
N PRO A 601 29.57 1.58 -5.26
CA PRO A 601 30.36 1.91 -4.07
C PRO A 601 31.31 3.09 -4.27
N ASN A 602 31.33 4.04 -3.32
CA ASN A 602 32.18 5.24 -3.31
C ASN A 602 31.92 6.26 -4.45
N TYR A 603 30.81 6.13 -5.18
CA TYR A 603 30.37 7.14 -6.15
C TYR A 603 29.27 8.04 -5.59
N TRP A 604 29.30 9.29 -6.01
CA TRP A 604 28.21 10.24 -5.88
C TRP A 604 27.56 10.40 -7.24
N CYS A 605 26.23 10.27 -7.28
CA CYS A 605 25.46 10.53 -8.48
C CYS A 605 24.49 11.70 -8.24
N GLY A 606 24.31 12.54 -9.27
CA GLY A 606 23.42 13.70 -9.22
C GLY A 606 22.77 13.97 -10.57
N LYS A 607 21.73 14.81 -10.58
CA LYS A 607 21.08 15.25 -11.82
C LYS A 607 21.75 16.52 -12.35
N ASN A 608 22.04 16.54 -13.65
CA ASN A 608 22.48 17.73 -14.38
C ASN A 608 21.29 18.66 -14.68
N SER A 609 21.57 19.90 -15.11
CA SER A 609 20.69 20.85 -15.80
C SER A 609 19.80 20.22 -16.89
N LEU A 610 20.27 19.18 -17.59
CA LEU A 610 19.51 18.43 -18.61
C LEU A 610 18.71 17.23 -18.04
N GLN A 611 18.55 17.14 -16.71
CA GLN A 611 17.92 16.00 -16.00
C GLN A 611 18.62 14.64 -16.26
N GLN A 612 19.89 14.67 -16.66
CA GLN A 612 20.70 13.47 -16.87
C GLN A 612 21.52 13.14 -15.62
N LEU A 613 21.75 11.84 -15.38
CA LEU A 613 22.50 11.34 -14.24
C LEU A 613 23.99 11.49 -14.53
N ILE A 614 24.72 12.10 -13.61
CA ILE A 614 26.18 12.23 -13.64
C ILE A 614 26.73 11.61 -12.38
N CYS A 615 27.76 10.78 -12.51
CA CYS A 615 28.38 10.09 -11.39
C CYS A 615 29.89 10.31 -11.34
N HIS A 616 30.41 10.60 -10.15
CA HIS A 616 31.84 10.83 -9.89
C HIS A 616 32.29 10.10 -8.62
N ASN A 617 33.57 9.73 -8.55
CA ASN A 617 34.17 9.21 -7.32
C ASN A 617 34.17 10.28 -6.22
N CYS A 618 33.81 9.87 -5.00
CA CYS A 618 33.82 10.75 -3.85
C CYS A 618 35.17 10.76 -3.14
N PRO A 619 35.46 11.82 -2.36
CA PRO A 619 36.51 11.76 -1.36
C PRO A 619 36.32 10.55 -0.43
N SER A 620 37.43 9.92 -0.02
CA SER A 620 37.39 8.73 0.82
C SER A 620 36.58 8.96 2.10
N GLY A 621 35.60 8.08 2.36
CA GLY A 621 34.72 8.15 3.54
C GLY A 621 33.63 9.23 3.47
N TYR A 622 33.29 9.76 2.28
CA TYR A 622 32.21 10.73 2.10
C TYR A 622 30.93 10.08 1.54
N CYS A 623 31.09 9.08 0.68
CA CYS A 623 29.98 8.35 0.07
C CYS A 623 29.84 6.94 0.64
N ASN A 624 28.69 6.33 0.39
CA ASN A 624 28.38 4.99 0.87
C ASN A 624 29.28 3.93 0.19
N GLU A 625 29.78 2.99 0.99
CA GLU A 625 30.70 1.93 0.55
C GLU A 625 29.98 0.73 -0.10
N THR A 626 28.65 0.71 -0.03
CA THR A 626 27.80 -0.31 -0.68
C THR A 626 27.05 0.29 -1.87
N ALA A 627 26.49 -0.54 -2.75
CA ALA A 627 25.59 -0.07 -3.80
C ALA A 627 24.35 0.57 -3.17
N HIS A 628 23.95 1.73 -3.68
CA HIS A 628 22.90 2.56 -3.06
C HIS A 628 22.08 3.27 -4.14
N LEU A 629 20.90 3.79 -3.80
CA LEU A 629 20.10 4.59 -4.74
C LEU A 629 20.88 5.84 -5.16
N TRP A 630 20.75 6.24 -6.42
CA TRP A 630 21.49 7.39 -6.96
C TRP A 630 21.27 8.70 -6.19
N ASN A 631 20.12 8.87 -5.54
CA ASN A 631 19.78 10.05 -4.74
C ASN A 631 20.29 9.98 -3.29
N SER A 632 20.82 8.84 -2.85
CA SER A 632 21.25 8.57 -1.48
C SER A 632 22.74 8.21 -1.41
N SER A 633 23.60 9.05 -1.99
CA SER A 633 25.03 8.76 -2.08
C SER A 633 25.85 9.03 -0.83
N CYS A 634 25.41 9.92 0.04
CA CYS A 634 26.20 10.42 1.16
C CYS A 634 26.08 9.57 2.42
N ILE A 635 27.19 9.37 3.14
CA ILE A 635 27.20 8.65 4.42
C ILE A 635 26.95 9.61 5.60
N GLY A 636 26.16 9.16 6.58
CA GLY A 636 25.85 9.94 7.79
C GLY A 636 25.06 11.21 7.46
N HIS A 637 25.43 12.33 8.11
CA HIS A 637 24.78 13.64 7.91
C HIS A 637 25.52 14.52 6.89
N ARG A 638 26.15 13.91 5.89
CA ARG A 638 26.77 14.64 4.77
C ARG A 638 25.74 14.94 3.68
N SER A 639 25.96 16.01 2.95
CA SER A 639 25.08 16.45 1.87
C SER A 639 25.85 17.20 0.78
N GLY A 640 25.15 17.60 -0.28
CA GLY A 640 25.71 18.37 -1.39
C GLY A 640 26.47 17.53 -2.41
N GLU A 641 27.00 18.21 -3.43
CA GLU A 641 27.75 17.59 -4.52
C GLU A 641 29.02 16.91 -3.96
N LEU A 642 29.31 15.69 -4.43
CA LEU A 642 30.40 14.83 -3.91
C LEU A 642 30.33 14.58 -2.39
N CYS A 643 29.18 14.83 -1.76
CA CYS A 643 28.99 14.79 -0.31
C CYS A 643 29.97 15.70 0.45
N GLY A 644 30.39 16.80 -0.18
CA GLY A 644 31.38 17.73 0.37
C GLY A 644 30.87 18.56 1.55
N GLY A 645 29.55 18.74 1.67
CA GLY A 645 28.89 19.53 2.71
C GLY A 645 28.30 18.71 3.85
N CYS A 646 27.63 19.41 4.77
CA CYS A 646 26.86 18.83 5.87
C CYS A 646 25.37 19.17 5.71
N ALA A 647 24.50 18.25 6.14
CA ALA A 647 23.07 18.48 6.18
C ALA A 647 22.70 19.61 7.17
N ASP A 648 21.50 20.18 7.03
CA ASP A 648 21.03 21.27 7.89
C ASP A 648 21.06 20.88 9.38
N GLY A 649 21.52 21.80 10.24
CA GLY A 649 21.71 21.55 11.67
C GLY A 649 23.03 20.83 12.04
N TYR A 650 23.86 20.50 11.04
CA TYR A 650 25.18 19.92 11.23
C TYR A 650 26.29 20.81 10.65
N THR A 651 27.49 20.70 11.21
CA THR A 651 28.69 21.45 10.80
C THR A 651 29.89 20.53 10.68
N LEU A 652 30.93 20.99 9.97
CA LEU A 652 32.18 20.27 9.84
C LEU A 652 32.93 20.23 11.19
N GLY A 653 33.28 19.04 11.65
CA GLY A 653 34.12 18.88 12.83
C GLY A 653 35.61 19.17 12.56
N PHE A 654 36.31 19.59 13.61
CA PHE A 654 37.77 19.66 13.67
C PHE A 654 38.33 18.29 14.12
N LEU A 655 39.42 17.82 13.50
CA LEU A 655 39.99 16.47 13.70
C LEU A 655 39.06 15.29 13.35
N THR A 656 37.97 15.52 12.63
CA THR A 656 37.10 14.47 12.10
C THR A 656 36.57 14.85 10.72
N SER A 657 36.32 13.85 9.88
CA SER A 657 35.62 14.04 8.61
C SER A 657 34.10 14.05 8.79
N ALA A 658 33.56 13.55 9.91
CA ALA A 658 32.12 13.48 10.13
C ALA A 658 31.48 14.86 10.38
N CYS A 659 30.21 15.01 9.98
CA CYS A 659 29.40 16.18 10.31
C CYS A 659 28.86 16.05 11.74
N LEU A 660 29.10 17.06 12.57
CA LEU A 660 28.71 17.11 13.98
C LEU A 660 27.50 18.03 14.16
N PRO A 661 26.58 17.73 15.11
CA PRO A 661 25.45 18.62 15.40
C PRO A 661 25.95 19.98 15.89
N VAL A 662 25.36 21.07 15.39
CA VAL A 662 25.75 22.44 15.76
C VAL A 662 25.53 22.70 17.27
N ASP A 663 24.52 22.09 17.88
CA ASP A 663 24.17 22.25 19.30
C ASP A 663 25.26 21.75 20.26
N HIS A 664 26.12 20.83 19.81
CA HIS A 664 27.23 20.32 20.61
C HIS A 664 28.52 21.16 20.47
N CYS A 665 28.51 22.20 19.64
CA CYS A 665 29.68 23.03 19.41
C CYS A 665 29.93 24.02 20.55
N ARG A 666 31.22 24.24 20.88
CA ARG A 666 31.65 25.14 21.95
C ARG A 666 32.72 26.09 21.43
N HIS A 667 32.51 27.40 21.56
CA HIS A 667 33.49 28.41 21.13
C HIS A 667 34.80 28.39 21.95
N GLU A 668 34.78 27.83 23.17
CA GLU A 668 35.94 27.76 24.07
C GLU A 668 37.16 27.05 23.46
N TRP A 669 36.94 26.14 22.51
CA TRP A 669 37.99 25.45 21.77
C TRP A 669 38.93 26.42 21.00
N ILE A 670 38.46 27.61 20.61
CA ILE A 670 39.31 28.64 19.98
C ILE A 670 40.44 29.07 20.92
N GLY A 671 40.15 29.28 22.20
CA GLY A 671 41.13 29.69 23.19
C GLY A 671 42.23 28.64 23.38
N LEU A 672 41.83 27.36 23.45
CA LEU A 672 42.76 26.23 23.54
C LEU A 672 43.64 26.12 22.29
N LEU A 673 43.07 26.25 21.09
CA LEU A 673 43.82 26.25 19.83
C LEU A 673 44.80 27.43 19.73
N SER A 674 44.43 28.60 20.25
CA SER A 674 45.29 29.79 20.23
C SER A 674 46.58 29.64 21.04
N ILE A 675 46.61 28.77 22.06
CA ILE A 675 47.78 28.56 22.93
C ILE A 675 48.83 27.65 22.27
N ILE A 676 48.39 26.76 21.37
CA ILE A 676 49.24 25.72 20.75
C ILE A 676 50.51 26.29 20.09
N PRO A 677 50.45 27.37 19.25
CA PRO A 677 51.66 27.94 18.65
C PRO A 677 52.71 28.38 19.68
N PHE A 678 52.28 28.94 20.81
CA PHE A 678 53.18 29.39 21.87
C PHE A 678 53.88 28.20 22.55
N VAL A 679 53.15 27.10 22.78
CA VAL A 679 53.72 25.85 23.30
C VAL A 679 54.75 25.27 22.33
N TYR A 680 54.43 25.21 21.04
CA TYR A 680 55.36 24.74 20.01
C TYR A 680 56.64 25.59 19.95
N VAL A 681 56.51 26.91 19.99
CA VAL A 681 57.66 27.84 20.02
C VAL A 681 58.50 27.62 21.27
N ALA A 682 57.88 27.49 22.44
CA ALA A 682 58.60 27.21 23.70
C ALA A 682 59.39 25.90 23.60
N VAL A 683 58.75 24.82 23.14
CA VAL A 683 59.39 23.51 22.99
C VAL A 683 60.59 23.59 22.02
N LEU A 684 60.43 24.21 20.87
CA LEU A 684 61.49 24.36 19.86
C LEU A 684 62.63 25.30 20.30
N LEU A 685 62.37 26.26 21.19
CA LEU A 685 63.40 27.14 21.76
C LEU A 685 64.24 26.45 22.85
N PHE A 686 63.61 25.60 23.66
CA PHE A 686 64.26 24.96 24.82
C PHE A 686 64.79 23.55 24.53
N VAL A 687 64.25 22.87 23.52
CA VAL A 687 64.66 21.51 23.13
C VAL A 687 65.28 21.55 21.73
N PRO A 688 66.55 21.17 21.55
CA PRO A 688 67.22 21.13 20.25
C PRO A 688 66.76 19.91 19.45
N ILE A 689 65.53 19.98 18.96
CA ILE A 689 64.80 18.88 18.31
C ILE A 689 65.30 18.63 16.87
N GLY A 690 65.75 19.67 16.16
CA GLY A 690 66.12 19.61 14.74
C GLY A 690 67.49 18.98 14.42
N ASP A 691 68.37 18.84 15.42
CA ASP A 691 69.79 18.48 15.20
C ASP A 691 70.03 16.95 15.13
N GLY A 692 69.00 16.13 15.36
CA GLY A 692 69.14 14.67 15.54
C GLY A 692 68.52 13.82 14.44
N ALA A 693 69.28 12.84 13.92
CA ALA A 693 68.78 11.85 12.96
C ALA A 693 67.50 11.12 13.44
N VAL A 694 67.45 10.78 14.73
CA VAL A 694 66.31 10.08 15.34
C VAL A 694 65.01 10.86 15.17
N TRP A 695 65.06 12.18 15.36
CA TRP A 695 63.85 13.00 15.26
C TRP A 695 63.38 13.17 13.82
N LYS A 696 64.30 13.39 12.88
CA LYS A 696 63.96 13.53 11.45
C LYS A 696 63.25 12.27 10.93
N SER A 697 63.81 11.09 11.22
CA SER A 697 63.23 9.79 10.86
C SER A 697 61.88 9.52 11.52
N MET A 698 61.76 9.81 12.83
CA MET A 698 60.53 9.59 13.58
C MET A 698 59.41 10.52 13.14
N SER A 699 59.70 11.82 12.95
CA SER A 699 58.72 12.81 12.49
C SER A 699 58.21 12.49 11.09
N TYR A 700 59.09 12.07 10.18
CA TYR A 700 58.68 11.62 8.85
C TYR A 700 57.78 10.38 8.90
N PHE A 701 58.13 9.38 9.71
CA PHE A 701 57.31 8.18 9.89
C PHE A 701 55.91 8.55 10.38
N VAL A 702 55.81 9.34 11.45
CA VAL A 702 54.54 9.80 12.03
C VAL A 702 53.71 10.60 11.03
N GLN A 703 54.34 11.45 10.22
CA GLN A 703 53.65 12.25 9.20
C GLN A 703 53.20 11.43 7.98
N THR A 704 53.89 10.32 7.68
CA THR A 704 53.61 9.51 6.48
C THR A 704 52.60 8.39 6.73
N VAL A 705 52.59 7.78 7.93
CA VAL A 705 51.68 6.66 8.27
C VAL A 705 50.20 6.97 7.97
N PRO A 706 49.62 8.11 8.39
CA PRO A 706 48.19 8.35 8.16
C PRO A 706 47.86 8.62 6.68
N LEU A 707 48.85 8.98 5.85
CA LEU A 707 48.67 9.12 4.39
C LEU A 707 48.59 7.76 3.67
N LEU A 708 48.91 6.65 4.35
CA LEU A 708 48.97 5.30 3.77
C LEU A 708 47.85 4.37 4.24
N LEU A 709 47.11 4.70 5.29
CA LEU A 709 46.08 3.85 5.89
C LEU A 709 44.67 4.28 5.46
N LYS A 710 43.79 3.31 5.17
CA LYS A 710 42.36 3.53 4.92
C LYS A 710 41.66 4.26 6.07
N GLN A 711 40.70 5.13 5.72
CA GLN A 711 40.05 6.09 6.62
C GLN A 711 39.26 5.44 7.76
N GLU A 712 38.67 4.25 7.57
CA GLU A 712 37.92 3.55 8.62
C GLU A 712 38.80 3.09 9.81
N ARG A 713 40.05 2.66 9.57
CA ARG A 713 40.99 2.22 10.63
C ARG A 713 41.85 3.33 11.21
N GLN A 714 41.81 4.54 10.63
CA GLN A 714 42.51 5.70 11.15
C GLN A 714 42.04 6.10 12.57
N ASN A 715 40.79 5.77 12.92
CA ASN A 715 40.13 6.16 14.16
C ASN A 715 40.79 5.59 15.42
N SER A 716 41.33 4.37 15.35
CA SER A 716 41.99 3.71 16.49
C SER A 716 43.45 4.14 16.70
N ILE A 717 44.08 4.71 15.68
CA ILE A 717 45.54 4.96 15.64
C ILE A 717 45.84 6.46 15.77
N ILE A 718 44.99 7.32 15.20
CA ILE A 718 45.17 8.78 15.22
C ILE A 718 44.91 9.38 16.61
N SER A 719 44.02 8.79 17.42
CA SER A 719 43.87 9.16 18.84
C SER A 719 45.17 9.01 19.64
N MET A 720 46.09 8.16 19.17
CA MET A 720 47.38 7.90 19.80
C MET A 720 48.50 8.84 19.33
N PHE A 721 48.39 9.45 18.15
CA PHE A 721 49.49 10.18 17.50
C PHE A 721 49.23 11.68 17.21
N SER A 722 47.98 12.12 17.18
CA SER A 722 47.60 13.48 16.75
C SER A 722 48.06 14.62 17.68
N SER A 723 48.29 14.35 18.98
CA SER A 723 48.54 15.42 19.96
C SER A 723 49.96 15.97 20.00
N LEU A 724 50.95 15.32 19.37
CA LEU A 724 52.35 15.63 19.62
C LEU A 724 53.14 16.23 18.45
N PHE A 725 52.87 15.91 17.17
CA PHE A 725 53.81 16.27 16.08
C PHE A 725 53.23 16.66 14.72
N THR A 726 51.90 16.77 14.56
CA THR A 726 51.27 17.09 13.28
C THR A 726 50.40 18.34 13.36
N THR A 727 50.47 19.19 12.34
CA THR A 727 49.46 20.21 12.08
C THR A 727 48.09 19.51 11.91
N PRO A 728 46.98 20.05 12.45
CA PRO A 728 45.69 19.37 12.47
C PRO A 728 44.99 19.46 11.09
N THR A 729 45.68 19.05 10.02
CA THR A 729 45.18 19.09 8.65
C THR A 729 44.57 17.73 8.34
N ASN A 730 43.25 17.60 8.51
CA ASN A 730 42.40 16.48 8.07
C ASN A 730 43.09 15.10 8.09
N MET A 731 43.14 14.47 9.26
CA MET A 731 43.55 13.07 9.40
C MET A 731 42.56 12.38 10.36
N GLY A 732 41.67 11.57 9.78
CA GLY A 732 40.80 10.52 10.38
C GLY A 732 39.89 10.86 11.56
N SER A 733 38.67 10.32 11.50
CA SER A 733 37.62 10.45 12.52
C SER A 733 38.01 9.84 13.88
N SER A 734 38.73 10.59 14.69
CA SER A 734 38.75 10.28 16.13
C SER A 734 37.31 10.42 16.66
N SER A 735 36.87 9.57 17.60
CA SER A 735 35.62 9.77 18.38
C SER A 735 35.65 11.03 19.27
N LEU A 736 36.68 11.86 19.10
CA LEU A 736 37.06 13.03 19.87
C LEU A 736 37.14 14.27 18.95
N GLY A 737 36.33 14.30 17.89
CA GLY A 737 36.14 15.48 17.06
C GLY A 737 35.37 16.55 17.84
N PHE A 738 35.79 17.81 17.72
CA PHE A 738 35.10 18.95 18.33
C PHE A 738 34.72 19.97 17.25
N CYS A 739 33.72 20.80 17.54
CA CYS A 739 33.32 21.88 16.64
C CYS A 739 33.24 23.20 17.41
N ILE A 740 33.60 24.27 16.72
CA ILE A 740 33.66 25.64 17.26
C ILE A 740 32.37 26.40 16.92
N GLY A 741 31.60 25.96 15.93
CA GLY A 741 30.38 26.60 15.45
C GLY A 741 30.08 26.14 14.01
N GLN A 742 29.25 26.88 13.30
CA GLN A 742 29.05 26.67 11.86
C GLN A 742 30.32 27.10 11.12
N MET A 743 30.92 26.17 10.37
CA MET A 743 32.18 26.38 9.66
C MET A 743 32.17 25.65 8.32
N ASP A 744 32.63 26.35 7.29
CA ASP A 744 32.81 25.77 5.96
C ASP A 744 34.17 25.08 5.83
N TYR A 745 34.33 24.29 4.77
CA TYR A 745 35.57 23.53 4.54
C TYR A 745 36.79 24.44 4.45
N ILE A 746 36.63 25.59 3.78
CA ILE A 746 37.69 26.59 3.57
C ILE A 746 38.15 27.16 4.91
N GLU A 747 37.21 27.58 5.76
CA GLU A 747 37.49 28.13 7.09
C GLU A 747 38.21 27.12 7.97
N ARG A 748 37.77 25.86 7.95
CA ARG A 748 38.40 24.76 8.70
C ARG A 748 39.86 24.55 8.27
N GLU A 749 40.15 24.54 6.97
CA GLU A 749 41.53 24.38 6.47
C GLU A 749 42.40 25.61 6.80
N PHE A 750 41.86 26.83 6.75
CA PHE A 750 42.58 28.03 7.21
C PHE A 750 42.88 28.00 8.72
N ILE A 751 41.93 27.57 9.55
CA ILE A 751 42.16 27.38 11.00
C ILE A 751 43.21 26.29 11.23
N SER A 752 43.26 25.26 10.39
CA SER A 752 44.32 24.24 10.47
C SER A 752 45.71 24.81 10.16
N LEU A 753 45.80 25.75 9.22
CA LEU A 753 47.02 26.49 8.89
C LEU A 753 47.43 27.51 9.96
N TYR A 754 46.56 27.84 10.93
CA TYR A 754 46.86 28.77 12.02
C TYR A 754 48.05 28.31 12.88
N VAL A 755 48.13 27.03 13.22
CA VAL A 755 49.24 26.51 14.04
C VAL A 755 50.60 26.71 13.36
N PRO A 756 50.78 26.30 12.08
CA PRO A 756 52.03 26.53 11.36
C PRO A 756 52.32 27.98 11.01
N ALA A 757 51.31 28.75 10.61
CA ALA A 757 51.53 30.17 10.37
C ALA A 757 51.90 30.91 11.67
N GLY A 758 51.18 30.62 12.77
CA GLY A 758 51.38 31.21 14.08
C GLY A 758 52.77 30.93 14.66
N THR A 759 53.27 29.70 14.57
CA THR A 759 54.63 29.37 15.03
C THR A 759 55.70 30.13 14.24
N VAL A 760 55.59 30.17 12.91
CA VAL A 760 56.54 30.89 12.05
C VAL A 760 56.49 32.40 12.33
N ILE A 761 55.30 32.99 12.46
CA ILE A 761 55.11 34.41 12.76
C ILE A 761 55.70 34.75 14.14
N LEU A 762 55.45 33.93 15.17
CA LEU A 762 56.00 34.12 16.51
C LEU A 762 57.54 34.04 16.50
N PHE A 763 58.14 33.12 15.72
CA PHE A 763 59.59 33.07 15.55
C PHE A 763 60.13 34.29 14.80
N LEU A 764 59.50 34.71 13.70
CA LEU A 764 59.89 35.92 12.96
C LEU A 764 59.83 37.16 13.85
N PHE A 765 58.74 37.32 14.62
CA PHE A 765 58.57 38.39 15.57
C PHE A 765 59.63 38.33 16.69
N GLY A 766 59.88 37.16 17.26
CA GLY A 766 60.92 36.97 18.28
C GLY A 766 62.31 37.34 17.75
N CYS A 767 62.64 36.92 16.53
CA CYS A 767 63.91 37.25 15.88
C CYS A 767 64.01 38.76 15.59
N LEU A 768 62.94 39.40 15.13
CA LEU A 768 62.87 40.84 14.89
C LEU A 768 63.04 41.65 16.19
N CYS A 769 62.34 41.27 17.26
CA CYS A 769 62.47 41.88 18.59
C CYS A 769 63.90 41.76 19.13
N ILE A 770 64.56 40.61 18.96
CA ILE A 770 65.96 40.41 19.38
C ILE A 770 66.92 41.27 18.53
N LEU A 771 66.71 41.37 17.22
CA LEU A 771 67.52 42.22 16.33
C LEU A 771 67.36 43.71 16.68
N LEU A 772 66.14 44.16 16.94
CA LEU A 772 65.86 45.52 17.39
C LEU A 772 66.48 45.78 18.77
N TYR A 773 66.37 44.84 19.71
CA TYR A 773 66.99 44.94 21.03
C TYR A 773 68.52 45.10 20.95
N HIS A 774 69.19 44.30 20.10
CA HIS A 774 70.63 44.39 19.91
C HIS A 774 71.06 45.70 19.21
N LYS A 775 70.19 46.27 18.37
CA LYS A 775 70.42 47.56 17.70
C LYS A 775 70.18 48.76 18.62
N MET A 776 69.31 48.63 19.62
CA MET A 776 68.96 49.70 20.57
C MET A 776 69.87 49.78 21.82
N GLY A 777 70.80 48.83 22.01
CA GLY A 777 71.88 48.96 23.00
C GLY A 777 71.47 48.92 24.48
N CYS A 778 70.30 48.35 24.83
CA CYS A 778 69.85 48.30 26.23
C CYS A 778 70.56 47.20 27.04
N THR A 779 71.24 47.58 28.13
CA THR A 779 71.80 46.66 29.13
C THR A 779 70.79 46.37 30.25
N MET A 780 70.35 45.11 30.40
CA MET A 780 69.52 44.66 31.52
C MET A 780 70.36 44.07 32.68
N PRO A 781 69.95 44.25 33.95
CA PRO A 781 70.67 43.74 35.11
C PRO A 781 70.48 42.23 35.29
N ARG A 782 71.58 41.52 35.58
CA ARG A 782 71.68 40.06 35.67
C ARG A 782 71.14 39.56 37.03
N ARG A 783 69.87 39.15 37.13
CA ARG A 783 69.32 38.50 38.35
C ARG A 783 69.30 36.97 38.24
N LYS A 784 69.66 36.32 39.36
CA LYS A 784 69.90 34.87 39.54
C LYS A 784 68.64 34.02 39.33
N ILE A 785 68.61 33.18 38.30
CA ILE A 785 67.85 31.91 38.25
C ILE A 785 68.86 30.82 37.93
N MET A 786 69.44 30.21 38.96
CA MET A 786 70.71 29.45 38.86
C MET A 786 70.55 28.00 38.38
N PHE A 787 69.32 27.48 38.21
CA PHE A 787 69.09 26.08 37.86
C PHE A 787 68.81 25.84 36.36
N LEU A 788 68.24 26.81 35.64
CA LEU A 788 67.97 26.71 34.19
C LEU A 788 69.13 27.26 33.33
N THR A 789 70.03 28.03 33.93
CA THR A 789 71.12 28.76 33.25
C THR A 789 72.23 27.89 32.66
N GLN A 790 72.43 26.67 33.15
CA GLN A 790 73.54 25.82 32.67
C GLN A 790 73.27 25.18 31.29
N ALA A 791 71.99 25.00 30.92
CA ALA A 791 71.58 24.61 29.57
C ALA A 791 71.41 25.82 28.61
N LEU A 792 71.19 27.02 29.16
CA LEU A 792 71.01 28.26 28.41
C LEU A 792 72.32 28.83 27.83
N ASN A 793 73.48 28.52 28.41
CA ASN A 793 74.76 29.19 28.11
C ASN A 793 75.52 28.71 26.84
N LYS A 794 75.01 27.74 26.06
CA LYS A 794 75.74 27.15 24.91
C LYS A 794 75.45 27.76 23.53
N ARG A 795 74.35 28.50 23.34
CA ARG A 795 73.94 29.14 22.07
C ARG A 795 73.22 30.46 22.36
N SER A 796 73.48 31.51 21.55
CA SER A 796 72.79 32.81 21.66
C SER A 796 71.29 32.69 21.36
N MET A 797 70.47 33.59 21.93
CA MET A 797 69.00 33.57 21.73
C MET A 797 68.61 33.80 20.27
N LEU A 798 69.38 34.62 19.53
CA LEU A 798 69.17 34.84 18.09
C LEU A 798 69.42 33.56 17.29
N SER A 799 70.50 32.82 17.61
CA SER A 799 70.77 31.52 17.00
C SER A 799 69.62 30.53 17.25
N ARG A 800 69.16 30.40 18.50
CA ARG A 800 68.02 29.53 18.87
C ARG A 800 66.75 29.87 18.12
N CYS A 801 66.43 31.16 18.00
CA CYS A 801 65.27 31.63 17.24
C CYS A 801 65.38 31.24 15.76
N THR A 802 66.54 31.46 15.14
CA THR A 802 66.75 31.11 13.72
C THR A 802 66.75 29.60 13.45
N THR A 803 67.36 28.79 14.33
CA THR A 803 67.31 27.31 14.22
C THR A 803 65.92 26.77 14.49
N GLY A 804 65.18 27.37 15.43
CA GLY A 804 63.79 27.02 15.75
C GLY A 804 62.85 27.33 14.58
N LEU A 805 63.04 28.48 13.92
CA LEU A 805 62.29 28.85 12.71
C LEU A 805 62.50 27.83 11.59
N VAL A 806 63.75 27.51 11.25
CA VAL A 806 64.06 26.54 10.19
C VAL A 806 63.52 25.14 10.55
N THR A 807 63.72 24.70 11.79
CA THR A 807 63.21 23.39 12.27
C THR A 807 61.69 23.34 12.23
N GLY A 808 61.01 24.40 12.69
CA GLY A 808 59.55 24.51 12.65
C GLY A 808 59.01 24.43 11.22
N PHE A 809 59.61 25.19 10.29
CA PHE A 809 59.23 25.14 8.89
C PHE A 809 59.41 23.75 8.28
N LEU A 810 60.55 23.08 8.50
CA LEU A 810 60.81 21.72 8.00
C LEU A 810 59.81 20.69 8.56
N LEU A 811 59.41 20.83 9.83
CA LEU A 811 58.41 19.94 10.44
C LEU A 811 57.01 20.17 9.86
N MET A 812 56.66 21.41 9.54
CA MET A 812 55.32 21.80 9.11
C MET A 812 55.10 21.73 7.60
N TYR A 813 56.18 21.70 6.83
CA TYR A 813 56.18 21.68 5.38
C TYR A 813 55.22 20.64 4.78
N SER A 814 55.21 19.41 5.32
CA SER A 814 54.36 18.33 4.81
C SER A 814 52.86 18.61 4.95
N GLY A 815 52.44 19.24 6.04
CA GLY A 815 51.04 19.63 6.25
C GLY A 815 50.64 20.83 5.39
N LEU A 816 51.55 21.82 5.25
CA LEU A 816 51.35 22.99 4.41
C LEU A 816 51.15 22.62 2.94
N ILE A 817 52.03 21.75 2.39
CA ILE A 817 51.93 21.33 0.99
C ILE A 817 50.68 20.48 0.74
N ALA A 818 50.31 19.57 1.66
CA ALA A 818 49.12 18.74 1.49
C ALA A 818 47.82 19.57 1.52
N SER A 819 47.70 20.54 2.43
CA SER A 819 46.53 21.43 2.53
C SER A 819 46.42 22.33 1.30
N TYR A 820 47.56 22.86 0.85
CA TYR A 820 47.65 23.62 -0.40
C TYR A 820 47.15 22.81 -1.60
N LEU A 821 47.64 21.57 -1.78
CA LEU A 821 47.25 20.71 -2.89
C LEU A 821 45.76 20.34 -2.83
N LYS A 822 45.18 20.13 -1.63
CA LYS A 822 43.75 19.86 -1.46
C LYS A 822 42.87 21.03 -1.89
N LEU A 823 43.26 22.26 -1.56
CA LEU A 823 42.57 23.48 -2.02
C LEU A 823 42.79 23.75 -3.53
N TYR A 824 43.86 23.20 -4.10
CA TYR A 824 44.11 23.26 -5.53
C TYR A 824 43.29 22.22 -6.33
N PHE A 825 42.87 21.11 -5.73
CA PHE A 825 42.24 20.03 -6.48
C PHE A 825 40.75 20.30 -6.81
N CYS A 826 40.46 20.40 -8.10
CA CYS A 826 39.12 20.66 -8.65
C CYS A 826 38.72 19.59 -9.66
N ILE A 827 37.42 19.33 -9.72
CA ILE A 827 36.81 18.41 -10.69
C ILE A 827 35.64 19.11 -11.39
N GLU A 828 35.48 18.78 -12.67
CA GLU A 828 34.36 19.24 -13.50
C GLU A 828 33.18 18.28 -13.31
N ILE A 829 32.04 18.79 -12.82
CA ILE A 829 30.80 18.00 -12.71
C ILE A 829 30.00 18.10 -14.01
N GLU A 830 29.84 19.33 -14.52
CA GLU A 830 29.14 19.64 -15.75
C GLU A 830 30.07 20.48 -16.63
N PRO A 831 29.93 20.45 -17.97
CA PRO A 831 30.74 21.28 -18.86
C PRO A 831 30.75 22.75 -18.42
N GLY A 832 31.91 23.25 -18.00
CA GLY A 832 32.10 24.61 -17.52
C GLY A 832 31.87 24.86 -16.02
N ARG A 833 31.42 23.85 -15.25
CA ARG A 833 31.19 23.96 -13.79
C ARG A 833 32.19 23.11 -13.00
N TRP A 834 33.16 23.81 -12.39
CA TRP A 834 34.23 23.21 -11.59
C TRP A 834 33.99 23.42 -10.10
N VAL A 835 34.01 22.33 -9.33
CA VAL A 835 33.88 22.35 -7.86
C VAL A 835 35.11 21.75 -7.19
N MET A 836 35.34 22.14 -5.94
CA MET A 836 36.47 21.60 -5.17
C MET A 836 36.19 20.14 -4.80
N TYR A 837 37.15 19.24 -5.03
CA TYR A 837 36.91 17.81 -4.83
C TYR A 837 36.51 17.46 -3.39
N ASN A 838 37.16 18.07 -2.39
CA ASN A 838 36.89 17.82 -0.97
C ASN A 838 35.77 18.70 -0.38
N ALA A 839 35.29 19.68 -1.15
CA ALA A 839 34.28 20.64 -0.77
C ALA A 839 33.37 20.89 -1.98
N GLY A 840 32.66 19.85 -2.41
CA GLY A 840 31.90 19.89 -3.66
C GLY A 840 30.79 20.94 -3.70
N THR A 841 30.39 21.51 -2.55
CA THR A 841 29.49 22.67 -2.48
C THR A 841 30.15 23.98 -2.93
N GLU A 842 31.48 24.07 -2.87
CA GLU A 842 32.26 25.26 -3.19
C GLU A 842 32.77 25.24 -4.65
N ARG A 843 32.56 26.35 -5.34
CA ARG A 843 33.06 26.51 -6.72
C ARG A 843 34.55 26.81 -6.74
N CYS A 844 35.21 26.42 -7.82
CA CYS A 844 36.64 26.59 -8.02
C CYS A 844 37.07 27.99 -8.48
N ASP A 845 36.14 28.81 -8.97
CA ASP A 845 36.36 30.14 -9.54
C ASP A 845 36.45 31.28 -8.50
N GLN A 846 36.69 30.93 -7.22
CA GLN A 846 36.75 31.91 -6.14
C GLN A 846 37.98 32.82 -6.22
N TRP A 847 37.77 34.12 -5.99
CA TRP A 847 38.78 35.17 -6.16
C TRP A 847 40.00 35.04 -5.22
N TRP A 848 39.81 34.55 -3.99
CA TRP A 848 40.87 34.40 -2.99
C TRP A 848 41.82 33.24 -3.32
N ARG A 849 41.37 32.29 -4.14
CA ARG A 849 42.10 31.07 -4.46
C ARG A 849 43.30 31.35 -5.36
N THR A 850 43.12 32.17 -6.39
CA THR A 850 44.20 32.55 -7.32
C THR A 850 45.43 33.16 -6.62
N PRO A 851 45.31 34.20 -5.78
CA PRO A 851 46.47 34.76 -5.09
C PRO A 851 47.08 33.78 -4.08
N PHE A 852 46.26 33.02 -3.35
CA PHE A 852 46.75 32.01 -2.41
C PHE A 852 47.56 30.91 -3.10
N VAL A 853 47.02 30.35 -4.19
CA VAL A 853 47.67 29.30 -4.97
C VAL A 853 48.96 29.79 -5.61
N SER A 854 48.96 31.03 -6.11
CA SER A 854 50.16 31.65 -6.71
C SER A 854 51.27 31.80 -5.68
N VAL A 855 50.97 32.35 -4.51
CA VAL A 855 51.95 32.53 -3.43
C VAL A 855 52.48 31.19 -2.92
N ALA A 856 51.60 30.21 -2.70
CA ALA A 856 52.00 28.88 -2.26
C ALA A 856 52.84 28.13 -3.31
N SER A 857 52.52 28.27 -4.60
CA SER A 857 53.34 27.69 -5.70
C SER A 857 54.75 28.25 -5.71
N ILE A 858 54.91 29.56 -5.49
CA ILE A 858 56.21 30.23 -5.48
C ILE A 858 57.01 29.91 -4.21
N LEU A 859 56.36 29.70 -3.07
CA LEU A 859 57.04 29.49 -1.78
C LEU A 859 57.28 28.02 -1.45
N LEU A 860 56.29 27.15 -1.64
CA LEU A 860 56.33 25.76 -1.17
C LEU A 860 56.97 24.82 -2.19
N LEU A 861 56.55 24.85 -3.47
CA LEU A 861 57.05 23.91 -4.48
C LEU A 861 58.57 24.01 -4.74
N PRO A 862 59.18 25.21 -4.88
CA PRO A 862 60.63 25.30 -5.11
C PRO A 862 61.45 25.23 -3.80
N PHE A 863 60.81 25.08 -2.63
CA PHE A 863 61.50 25.05 -1.34
C PHE A 863 62.63 24.01 -1.25
N PRO A 864 62.51 22.77 -1.78
CA PRO A 864 63.62 21.82 -1.75
C PRO A 864 64.88 22.31 -2.47
N LEU A 865 64.71 23.09 -3.56
CA LEU A 865 65.80 23.74 -4.29
C LEU A 865 66.32 24.96 -3.53
N LEU A 866 65.43 25.72 -2.88
CA LEU A 866 65.80 26.83 -2.02
C LEU A 866 66.72 26.39 -0.88
N LEU A 867 66.52 25.19 -0.31
CA LEU A 867 67.42 24.63 0.70
C LEU A 867 68.84 24.40 0.18
N LEU A 868 69.00 23.95 -1.08
CA LEU A 868 70.31 23.83 -1.71
C LEU A 868 70.96 25.20 -1.88
N PHE A 869 70.18 26.20 -2.29
CA PHE A 869 70.63 27.58 -2.43
C PHE A 869 71.06 28.18 -1.09
N ILE A 870 70.22 28.08 -0.05
CA ILE A 870 70.53 28.55 1.32
C ILE A 870 71.80 27.88 1.84
N ARG A 871 71.92 26.56 1.67
CA ARG A 871 73.13 25.82 2.03
C ARG A 871 74.37 26.33 1.29
N SER A 872 74.26 26.58 -0.01
CA SER A 872 75.38 27.11 -0.81
C SER A 872 75.84 28.48 -0.32
N ARG A 873 74.92 29.33 0.14
CA ARG A 873 75.20 30.68 0.64
C ARG A 873 75.75 30.71 2.07
N LEU A 874 75.34 29.77 2.92
CA LEU A 874 75.82 29.66 4.30
C LEU A 874 77.14 28.88 4.44
N ARG A 875 77.56 28.19 3.38
CA ARG A 875 78.82 27.44 3.37
C ARG A 875 80.02 28.39 3.47
N GLY A 876 80.77 28.32 4.56
CA GLY A 876 81.97 29.14 4.80
C GLY A 876 81.75 30.43 5.57
N THR A 877 80.55 30.69 6.09
CA THR A 877 80.30 31.86 6.95
C THR A 877 80.83 31.66 8.36
N GLU A 878 81.48 32.67 8.95
CA GLU A 878 81.96 32.65 10.35
C GLU A 878 80.90 33.07 11.38
N ARG A 879 79.72 33.54 10.93
CA ARG A 879 78.63 33.97 11.81
C ARG A 879 78.05 32.78 12.59
N GLU A 880 77.92 32.92 13.91
CA GLU A 880 77.36 31.88 14.80
C GLU A 880 76.00 31.36 14.31
N THR A 881 75.10 32.27 13.89
CA THR A 881 73.77 31.95 13.38
C THR A 881 73.80 31.09 12.11
N GLY A 882 74.69 31.40 11.17
CA GLY A 882 74.85 30.64 9.93
C GLY A 882 75.36 29.23 10.19
N ARG A 883 76.30 29.08 11.13
CA ARG A 883 76.83 27.77 11.53
C ARG A 883 75.76 26.91 12.21
N ASP A 884 74.96 27.49 13.10
CA ASP A 884 73.91 26.77 13.81
C ASP A 884 72.75 26.35 12.88
N VAL A 885 72.36 27.17 11.90
CA VAL A 885 71.40 26.78 10.85
C VAL A 885 71.97 25.67 9.97
N LEU A 886 73.26 25.73 9.62
CA LEU A 886 73.92 24.67 8.86
C LEU A 886 74.00 23.36 9.67
N ILE A 887 74.08 23.40 11.01
CA ILE A 887 74.00 22.20 11.86
C ILE A 887 72.62 21.54 11.78
N VAL A 888 71.53 22.30 11.70
CA VAL A 888 70.18 21.75 11.52
C VAL A 888 70.04 21.04 10.16
N LEU A 889 70.62 21.62 9.09
CA LEU A 889 70.54 21.09 7.72
C LEU A 889 71.52 19.92 7.49
N ASP A 890 72.79 20.06 7.88
CA ASP A 890 73.88 19.11 7.56
C ASP A 890 74.24 18.18 8.74
N GLY A 891 73.92 18.52 9.98
CA GLY A 891 74.59 18.00 11.18
C GLY A 891 74.44 16.50 11.45
N CYS A 892 73.42 15.86 10.88
CA CYS A 892 73.20 14.42 11.01
C CYS A 892 73.71 13.60 9.80
N TYR A 893 74.15 14.26 8.72
CA TYR A 893 74.47 13.63 7.44
C TYR A 893 75.98 13.50 7.20
N ARG A 894 76.38 12.43 6.51
CA ARG A 894 77.79 12.20 6.13
C ARG A 894 78.29 13.31 5.21
N GLN A 895 79.62 13.47 5.17
CA GLN A 895 80.25 14.53 4.37
C GLN A 895 79.88 14.48 2.88
N SER A 896 79.69 13.28 2.32
CA SER A 896 79.29 13.05 0.92
C SER A 896 77.79 13.26 0.64
N THR A 897 76.95 13.33 1.68
CA THR A 897 75.47 13.35 1.57
C THR A 897 74.84 14.56 2.26
N LYS A 898 75.58 15.65 2.49
CA LYS A 898 75.05 16.86 3.15
C LYS A 898 73.86 17.53 2.45
N TYR A 899 73.58 17.23 1.18
CA TYR A 899 72.39 17.72 0.46
C TYR A 899 71.12 16.88 0.74
N TRP A 900 71.21 15.84 1.57
CA TRP A 900 70.14 14.87 1.78
C TRP A 900 68.86 15.47 2.36
N GLU A 901 68.94 16.59 3.09
CA GLU A 901 67.75 17.32 3.56
C GLU A 901 66.85 17.75 2.39
N SER A 902 67.42 18.22 1.27
CA SER A 902 66.65 18.56 0.07
C SER A 902 66.01 17.33 -0.57
N VAL A 903 66.71 16.18 -0.60
CA VAL A 903 66.13 14.91 -1.08
C VAL A 903 64.96 14.48 -0.19
N TYR A 904 65.10 14.67 1.12
CA TYR A 904 64.04 14.40 2.09
C TYR A 904 62.80 15.26 1.85
N MET A 905 62.97 16.53 1.50
CA MET A 905 61.85 17.43 1.17
C MET A 905 61.23 17.10 -0.18
N VAL A 906 62.01 16.80 -1.22
CA VAL A 906 61.48 16.34 -2.53
C VAL A 906 60.59 15.11 -2.34
N ARG A 907 61.07 14.14 -1.57
CA ARG A 907 60.30 12.95 -1.24
C ARG A 907 58.95 13.27 -0.60
N ARG A 908 58.91 14.20 0.37
CA ARG A 908 57.66 14.64 1.01
C ARG A 908 56.67 15.28 0.01
N VAL A 909 57.17 16.09 -0.93
CA VAL A 909 56.33 16.69 -2.00
C VAL A 909 55.72 15.62 -2.88
N VAL A 910 56.52 14.67 -3.38
CA VAL A 910 56.04 13.64 -4.31
C VAL A 910 54.97 12.76 -3.67
N ILE A 911 55.13 12.42 -2.38
CA ILE A 911 54.13 11.66 -1.63
C ILE A 911 52.83 12.47 -1.43
N ALA A 912 52.94 13.76 -1.10
CA ALA A 912 51.76 14.63 -0.96
C ALA A 912 51.00 14.80 -2.29
N VAL A 913 51.71 14.95 -3.41
CA VAL A 913 51.12 15.03 -4.76
C VAL A 913 50.40 13.73 -5.11
N ALA A 914 51.04 12.57 -4.91
CA ALA A 914 50.42 11.28 -5.17
C ALA A 914 49.16 11.06 -4.31
N TYR A 915 49.21 11.43 -3.03
CA TYR A 915 48.08 11.29 -2.11
C TYR A 915 46.86 12.15 -2.50
N VAL A 916 47.07 13.39 -2.96
CA VAL A 916 45.95 14.32 -3.21
C VAL A 916 45.30 14.08 -4.56
N PHE A 917 46.08 13.85 -5.63
CA PHE A 917 45.53 13.77 -6.98
C PHE A 917 45.12 12.37 -7.42
N ILE A 918 45.63 11.32 -6.78
CA ILE A 918 45.25 9.94 -7.11
C ILE A 918 44.03 9.56 -6.27
N THR A 919 42.84 9.78 -6.84
CA THR A 919 41.55 9.55 -6.18
C THR A 919 41.15 8.08 -6.13
N ASP A 920 41.62 7.28 -7.09
CA ASP A 920 41.38 5.84 -7.12
C ASP A 920 42.27 5.13 -6.09
N GLU A 921 41.63 4.43 -5.14
CA GLU A 921 42.34 3.77 -4.03
C GLU A 921 43.37 2.74 -4.48
N GLN A 922 43.07 1.99 -5.56
CA GLN A 922 43.91 0.90 -6.03
C GLN A 922 45.19 1.44 -6.70
N TRP A 923 45.03 2.51 -7.47
CA TRP A 923 46.17 3.24 -8.05
C TRP A 923 46.98 3.98 -7.01
N SER A 924 46.33 4.61 -6.03
CA SER A 924 47.00 5.35 -4.95
C SER A 924 47.91 4.43 -4.13
N ALA A 925 47.41 3.26 -3.71
CA ALA A 925 48.20 2.26 -2.99
C ALA A 925 49.41 1.77 -3.80
N THR A 926 49.22 1.53 -5.10
CA THR A 926 50.28 1.04 -6.00
C THR A 926 51.39 2.09 -6.19
N VAL A 927 51.02 3.35 -6.43
CA VAL A 927 51.98 4.45 -6.60
C VAL A 927 52.71 4.73 -5.28
N MET A 928 52.00 4.76 -4.15
CA MET A 928 52.61 4.94 -2.83
C MET A 928 53.64 3.85 -2.50
N ARG A 929 53.32 2.59 -2.83
CA ARG A 929 54.26 1.46 -2.68
C ARG A 929 55.53 1.67 -3.51
N PHE A 930 55.39 2.08 -4.76
CA PHE A 930 56.54 2.36 -5.64
C PHE A 930 57.43 3.49 -5.09
N LEU A 931 56.81 4.60 -4.64
CA LEU A 931 57.53 5.74 -4.06
C LEU A 931 58.30 5.37 -2.79
N LEU A 932 57.70 4.59 -1.90
CA LEU A 932 58.34 4.19 -0.64
C LEU A 932 59.46 3.16 -0.84
N LEU A 933 59.29 2.21 -1.76
CA LEU A 933 60.35 1.27 -2.14
C LEU A 933 61.54 2.01 -2.77
N THR A 934 61.27 2.99 -3.64
CA THR A 934 62.30 3.85 -4.22
C THR A 934 63.05 4.63 -3.14
N ALA A 935 62.33 5.17 -2.15
CA ALA A 935 62.95 5.87 -1.03
C ALA A 935 63.79 4.95 -0.13
N LEU A 936 63.33 3.73 0.15
CA LEU A 936 64.10 2.72 0.88
C LEU A 936 65.38 2.35 0.12
N PHE A 937 65.29 2.13 -1.18
CA PHE A 937 66.44 1.85 -2.04
C PHE A 937 67.47 2.99 -2.00
N LEU A 938 67.04 4.25 -2.21
CA LEU A 938 67.94 5.41 -2.17
C LEU A 938 68.63 5.55 -0.79
N HIS A 939 67.89 5.33 0.30
CA HIS A 939 68.46 5.38 1.66
C HIS A 939 69.50 4.28 1.91
N LEU A 940 69.24 3.04 1.48
CA LEU A 940 70.17 1.92 1.61
C LEU A 940 71.41 2.10 0.72
N PHE A 941 71.25 2.65 -0.49
CA PHE A 941 72.35 2.88 -1.41
C PHE A 941 73.31 3.99 -0.96
N PHE A 942 72.78 5.14 -0.51
CA PHE A 942 73.61 6.29 -0.15
C PHE A 942 74.05 6.32 1.32
N THR A 943 73.38 5.59 2.21
CA THR A 943 73.67 5.54 3.66
C THR A 943 73.90 6.93 4.30
N PRO A 944 72.89 7.81 4.26
CA PRO A 944 73.08 9.25 4.44
C PRO A 944 73.49 9.66 5.86
N PHE A 945 73.18 8.89 6.91
CA PHE A 945 73.41 9.31 8.29
C PHE A 945 74.80 8.98 8.82
N ILE A 946 75.32 9.83 9.71
CA ILE A 946 76.61 9.62 10.40
C ILE A 946 76.51 8.50 11.44
N THR A 947 75.43 8.49 12.23
CA THR A 947 75.29 7.56 13.35
C THR A 947 74.64 6.25 12.90
N VAL A 948 75.21 5.11 13.33
CA VAL A 948 74.64 3.78 13.06
C VAL A 948 73.21 3.69 13.59
N ALA A 949 72.95 4.21 14.79
CA ALA A 949 71.62 4.25 15.39
C ALA A 949 70.60 5.09 14.58
N GLY A 950 71.04 6.17 13.92
CA GLY A 950 70.16 6.97 13.05
C GLY A 950 69.88 6.25 11.73
N GLN A 951 70.90 5.62 11.15
CA GLN A 951 70.78 4.84 9.93
C GLN A 951 69.86 3.64 10.10
N THR A 952 70.00 2.88 11.20
CA THR A 952 69.15 1.71 11.50
C THR A 952 67.70 2.11 11.76
N LEU A 953 67.47 3.22 12.46
CA LEU A 953 66.12 3.70 12.74
C LEU A 953 65.39 4.14 11.47
N GLU A 954 66.02 4.92 10.59
CA GLU A 954 65.41 5.29 9.30
C GLU A 954 65.08 4.04 8.50
N THR A 955 65.99 3.05 8.42
CA THR A 955 65.71 1.80 7.71
C THR A 955 64.49 1.08 8.30
N MET A 956 64.35 1.02 9.63
CA MET A 956 63.16 0.46 10.28
C MET A 956 61.89 1.25 9.95
N CYS A 957 61.93 2.59 9.98
CA CYS A 957 60.79 3.43 9.58
C CYS A 957 60.35 3.14 8.14
N LEU A 958 61.29 3.10 7.20
CA LEU A 958 61.00 2.89 5.78
C LEU A 958 60.49 1.50 5.46
N LEU A 959 61.08 0.50 6.09
CA LEU A 959 60.67 -0.89 5.95
C LEU A 959 59.28 -1.12 6.56
N SER A 960 58.99 -0.53 7.72
CA SER A 960 57.63 -0.49 8.28
C SER A 960 56.63 0.16 7.33
N LEU A 961 56.94 1.33 6.74
CA LEU A 961 56.06 2.00 5.78
C LEU A 961 55.82 1.14 4.52
N CYS A 962 56.85 0.48 4.00
CA CYS A 962 56.70 -0.44 2.86
C CYS A 962 55.77 -1.62 3.21
N PHE A 963 55.93 -2.24 4.38
CA PHE A 963 55.03 -3.31 4.81
C PHE A 963 53.60 -2.84 5.01
N LEU A 964 53.39 -1.63 5.55
CA LEU A 964 52.05 -1.05 5.66
C LEU A 964 51.38 -0.90 4.29
N THR A 965 52.11 -0.51 3.24
CA THR A 965 51.54 -0.45 1.88
C THR A 965 51.22 -1.80 1.25
N VAL A 966 51.89 -2.88 1.66
CA VAL A 966 51.58 -4.24 1.17
C VAL A 966 50.33 -4.79 1.84
N LEU A 967 50.14 -4.49 3.12
CA LEU A 967 48.94 -4.87 3.85
C LEU A 967 47.73 -4.00 3.49
N ASN A 968 47.98 -2.78 3.01
CA ASN A 968 46.92 -1.88 2.56
C ASN A 968 46.26 -2.44 1.28
N GLY A 969 45.00 -2.85 1.39
CA GLY A 969 44.22 -3.46 0.30
C GLY A 969 43.83 -4.94 0.49
N GLN A 970 44.33 -5.61 1.54
CA GLN A 970 43.87 -6.96 1.91
C GLN A 970 42.73 -6.85 2.93
N LEU A 971 41.53 -7.28 2.54
CA LEU A 971 40.24 -6.99 3.19
C LEU A 971 39.94 -7.76 4.48
N GLU A 972 40.88 -8.53 5.04
CA GLU A 972 40.57 -9.40 6.19
C GLU A 972 40.83 -8.74 7.55
N GLU A 973 39.85 -8.85 8.47
CA GLU A 973 40.00 -8.51 9.90
C GLU A 973 41.22 -9.19 10.55
N ARG A 974 41.60 -10.36 10.04
CA ARG A 974 42.70 -11.20 10.53
C ARG A 974 44.05 -10.48 10.62
N TYR A 975 44.28 -9.46 9.79
CA TYR A 975 45.53 -8.71 9.75
C TYR A 975 45.56 -7.45 10.63
N SER A 976 44.48 -7.12 11.36
CA SER A 976 44.38 -5.90 12.19
C SER A 976 45.53 -5.79 13.22
N HIS A 977 45.86 -6.88 13.91
CA HIS A 977 46.97 -6.90 14.87
C HIS A 977 48.34 -6.71 14.21
N ALA A 978 48.52 -7.17 12.97
CA ALA A 978 49.78 -7.00 12.24
C ALA A 978 50.07 -5.52 11.95
N PHE A 979 49.05 -4.72 11.60
CA PHE A 979 49.18 -3.27 11.40
C PHE A 979 49.71 -2.57 12.66
N LEU A 980 49.10 -2.85 13.83
CA LEU A 980 49.50 -2.24 15.10
C LEU A 980 50.94 -2.60 15.48
N VAL A 981 51.34 -3.86 15.28
CA VAL A 981 52.71 -4.32 15.53
C VAL A 981 53.71 -3.59 14.64
N ILE A 982 53.44 -3.47 13.33
CA ILE A 982 54.33 -2.80 12.37
C ILE A 982 54.50 -1.31 12.71
N ILE A 983 53.43 -0.65 13.16
CA ILE A 983 53.46 0.76 13.57
C ILE A 983 54.25 0.94 14.87
N ALA A 984 54.15 0.02 15.82
CA ALA A 984 54.85 0.12 17.11
C ALA A 984 56.38 -0.08 17.00
N LEU A 985 56.87 -0.81 15.98
CA LEU A 985 58.28 -1.17 15.82
C LEU A 985 59.25 0.03 15.84
N PRO A 986 59.06 1.11 15.04
CA PRO A 986 59.97 2.26 15.07
C PRO A 986 59.96 3.03 16.40
N PHE A 987 58.81 3.07 17.09
CA PHE A 987 58.71 3.71 18.42
C PHE A 987 59.51 2.94 19.47
N LEU A 988 59.38 1.61 19.49
CA LEU A 988 60.17 0.75 20.38
C LEU A 988 61.67 0.90 20.11
N ALA A 989 62.08 0.91 18.84
CA ALA A 989 63.47 1.16 18.46
C ALA A 989 63.97 2.54 18.94
N SER A 990 63.17 3.59 18.75
CA SER A 990 63.48 4.95 19.22
C SER A 990 63.60 5.03 20.75
N LEU A 991 62.68 4.38 21.48
CA LEU A 991 62.70 4.29 22.94
C LEU A 991 63.95 3.57 23.45
N ILE A 992 64.31 2.44 22.84
CA ILE A 992 65.54 1.69 23.16
C ILE A 992 66.78 2.57 22.94
N ILE A 993 66.87 3.27 21.80
CA ILE A 993 67.98 4.19 21.50
C ILE A 993 68.06 5.32 22.55
N MET A 994 66.91 5.86 22.96
CA MET A 994 66.84 6.92 23.97
C MET A 994 67.27 6.42 25.37
N ILE A 995 66.74 5.27 25.81
CA ILE A 995 67.10 4.64 27.10
C ILE A 995 68.59 4.33 27.12
N HIS A 996 69.12 3.74 26.04
CA HIS A 996 70.55 3.45 25.93
C HIS A 996 71.40 4.72 26.02
N LYS A 997 70.99 5.80 25.34
CA LYS A 997 71.68 7.11 25.40
C LYS A 997 71.64 7.73 26.80
N LEU A 998 70.51 7.64 27.50
CA LEU A 998 70.35 8.13 28.88
C LEU A 998 71.18 7.29 29.87
N TRP A 999 71.17 5.97 29.71
CA TRP A 999 71.96 5.04 30.52
C TRP A 999 73.46 5.29 30.36
N MET A 1000 73.94 5.42 29.11
CA MET A 1000 75.34 5.77 28.84
C MET A 1000 75.74 7.15 29.38
N LYS A 1001 74.82 8.12 29.36
CA LYS A 1001 75.04 9.46 29.93
C LYS A 1001 75.10 9.43 31.47
N ARG A 1002 74.30 8.58 32.13
CA ARG A 1002 74.38 8.32 33.57
C ARG A 1002 75.67 7.59 33.95
N LYS A 1003 76.08 6.57 33.17
CA LYS A 1003 77.34 5.83 33.35
C LYS A 1003 78.56 6.76 33.27
N LYS A 1004 78.61 7.66 32.28
CA LYS A 1004 79.66 8.72 32.16
C LYS A 1004 79.66 9.75 33.29
N LYS A 1005 78.52 9.96 33.97
CA LYS A 1005 78.43 10.87 35.12
C LYS A 1005 78.91 10.19 36.42
N TYR A 1006 78.75 8.87 36.52
CA TYR A 1006 79.27 8.05 37.63
C TYR A 1006 80.80 7.87 37.56
N THR A 1007 81.36 7.66 36.36
CA THR A 1007 82.83 7.54 36.15
C THR A 1007 83.60 8.86 36.35
N ARG A 1008 82.91 9.99 36.57
CA ARG A 1008 83.55 11.29 36.84
C ARG A 1008 83.65 11.62 38.34
N TYR A 1009 83.18 10.73 39.22
CA TYR A 1009 83.14 10.90 40.68
C TYR A 1009 84.04 9.93 41.47
N GLU A 1010 84.86 9.11 40.80
CA GLU A 1010 85.96 8.38 41.44
C GLU A 1010 87.24 9.22 41.38
N PRO A 1011 87.84 9.64 42.52
CA PRO A 1011 89.20 10.14 42.55
C PRO A 1011 90.19 8.97 42.49
N LEU A 1012 91.33 9.23 41.85
CA LEU A 1012 92.48 8.34 41.73
C LEU A 1012 92.89 7.71 43.07
N VAL A 1013 93.06 6.39 43.09
CA VAL A 1013 94.16 5.72 43.80
C VAL A 1013 94.87 4.84 42.78
N THR A 1014 96.19 4.82 42.92
CA THR A 1014 97.26 4.57 41.97
C THR A 1014 97.37 3.16 41.40
N SER A 1015 97.99 3.14 40.21
CA SER A 1015 98.75 2.08 39.54
C SER A 1015 99.61 1.19 40.45
N GLU A 1016 99.75 -0.09 40.04
CA GLU A 1016 101.02 -0.77 39.70
C GLU A 1016 100.65 -2.05 38.91
N GLU A 1017 100.73 -2.00 37.58
CA GLU A 1017 101.81 -2.54 36.71
C GLU A 1017 101.73 -4.05 36.43
N LEU A 1018 101.12 -4.43 35.27
CA LEU A 1018 101.82 -5.00 34.10
C LEU A 1018 100.92 -4.96 32.85
#